data_AF-A0A6J1AZW9-F1
#
_entry.id   AF-A0A6J1AZW9-F1
#
_cell.length_a   1.000
_cell.length_b   1.000
_cell.length_c   1.000
_cell.angle_alpha   90.00
_cell.angle_beta   90.00
_cell.angle_gamma   90.00
#
_symmetry.space_group_name_H-M   'P 1'
#
loop_
_entity.id
_entity.type
_entity.pdbx_description
1 polymer ?
#
loop_
_entity_poly.entity_id
_entity_poly.type
_entity_poly.pdbx_seq_one_letter_code
_entity_poly.pdbx_strand_id
1 'polypeptide(L)'
;MEEGDRIEESSSVRLTGRTYSGGGMGESRWVDGSEVDSESPPWSLLDENEGKEGYGSLRRRLVKKPKRVDSFDVEAMEIAGAYGHHFKDLSTWRTLALAFQTLGVVYGDMGTSPLYVFSDVFSKVKIESDVDILGALSLVMYTIALVPLAKYVFVVLKANDNGEGGTFALYSLICRYAKVNMLPNHQPADEQISSFKLKLPTPELERALNIKETLERRSSLKTLLLLLVLMGTSMVIGDGILTPAISVMSAVSGLQGEIKGFTTTAVVVVSIVILVALFSIQRFGTSKVSVMFAPALALWFFSLGSIGIYNLVKHDITVIKAFNPAYIYFFFKKNSRDAWSALGGCVLCITGAEAMFADLGHFSVRAIQIAFTFVVFPCLLLAYMGQAAYLMKYPDSSGRIFYDSVPDSLFWPVFVVATIAAMIASQAMISATFSCVKQSMALGCFPRLKIIHTSRRLMGQIYIPVINWFLMIMCVVVVSIFRSTTDIANAYGIAEVGVMMVTTTLVTLVMLLIWQTNLFMALCFPLVFGSIELIYFSAVLSKVLEGGWLPLVFATFFLTVMYIWNYGSVLKYQSEVREKISMDFMHELGSTLGTVRVPGIGLLYNELVHGIPSIFGQFLLSLPAIHSTIVFVCIKYVPVPVVPQEERFLFRRVCPKDYHMFRCIARYGYKDIRKEDHLAFEQLLVQSLENFLRKEAQDLALESSLTEMDIDSVSVSSRDYGTQGSYGNEELKIPLMHDRRLEEAGTSTSEEASAALPSSVMSSDEDPSLEYELSALREAIDSGFTYFLAHGDVRAKKNSFFLKKLVINYFYAFLRRNCRAGAANMSVPHMNILQVGMTYMV
;
A
#
# COMPACT_ATOMS: atom_id res chain seq x y z
N MET A 1 -7.45 75.79 -4.29
CA MET A 1 -6.55 76.75 -4.93
C MET A 1 -5.55 75.90 -5.72
N GLU A 2 -5.88 75.72 -7.00
CA GLU A 2 -4.97 75.87 -8.17
C GLU A 2 -3.58 75.22 -8.13
N GLU A 3 -3.02 74.65 -9.19
CA GLU A 3 -3.43 74.32 -10.57
C GLU A 3 -2.16 73.76 -11.27
N GLY A 4 -2.35 73.09 -12.42
CA GLY A 4 -1.37 73.00 -13.51
C GLY A 4 -0.25 71.95 -13.37
N ASP A 5 0.09 71.12 -14.36
CA ASP A 5 -0.21 71.26 -15.79
C ASP A 5 -0.12 69.91 -16.53
N ARG A 6 -0.95 69.81 -17.58
CA ARG A 6 -0.97 68.75 -18.60
C ARG A 6 0.07 69.07 -19.69
N ILE A 7 0.36 68.10 -20.56
CA ILE A 7 0.15 68.19 -22.02
C ILE A 7 0.47 66.84 -22.70
N GLU A 8 -0.57 66.34 -23.37
CA GLU A 8 -0.72 65.60 -24.66
C GLU A 8 0.50 65.62 -25.63
N GLU A 9 0.68 64.83 -26.70
CA GLU A 9 -0.19 64.12 -27.65
C GLU A 9 0.71 63.34 -28.63
N SER A 10 0.25 62.23 -29.23
CA SER A 10 0.17 62.07 -30.71
C SER A 10 -0.23 60.64 -31.16
N SER A 11 -1.53 60.51 -31.48
CA SER A 11 -2.14 60.07 -32.77
C SER A 11 -1.45 58.96 -33.61
N SER A 12 -2.10 57.81 -33.85
CA SER A 12 -3.13 57.47 -34.87
C SER A 12 -2.63 57.50 -36.32
N VAL A 13 -2.91 56.52 -37.20
CA VAL A 13 -4.14 56.49 -38.05
C VAL A 13 -4.25 55.16 -38.84
N ARG A 14 -5.50 54.68 -38.99
CA ARG A 14 -6.02 53.63 -39.88
C ARG A 14 -5.97 54.05 -41.36
N LEU A 15 -6.00 53.12 -42.33
CA LEU A 15 -7.17 52.87 -43.21
C LEU A 15 -6.86 52.10 -44.53
N THR A 16 -7.93 51.43 -44.98
CA THR A 16 -8.32 51.03 -46.35
C THR A 16 -7.72 49.76 -46.98
N GLY A 17 -8.64 48.89 -47.41
CA GLY A 17 -8.36 47.70 -48.20
C GLY A 17 -8.73 47.82 -49.68
N ARG A 18 -8.65 46.69 -50.40
CA ARG A 18 -9.36 46.47 -51.66
C ARG A 18 -9.33 45.00 -52.07
N THR A 19 -10.50 44.52 -52.48
CA THR A 19 -10.82 43.26 -53.17
C THR A 19 -10.27 43.26 -54.59
N TYR A 20 -9.84 42.10 -55.12
CA TYR A 20 -10.04 41.70 -56.52
C TYR A 20 -10.00 40.16 -56.69
N SER A 21 -10.85 39.70 -57.60
CA SER A 21 -11.20 38.34 -57.99
C SER A 21 -10.34 37.79 -59.14
N GLY A 22 -10.21 36.46 -59.22
CA GLY A 22 -10.40 35.72 -60.47
C GLY A 22 -9.26 34.84 -61.01
N GLY A 23 -9.54 33.53 -61.16
CA GLY A 23 -9.24 32.77 -62.38
C GLY A 23 -8.07 31.78 -62.41
N GLY A 24 -8.38 30.48 -62.26
CA GLY A 24 -8.13 29.47 -63.31
C GLY A 24 -6.79 28.71 -63.41
N MET A 25 -6.91 27.38 -63.36
CA MET A 25 -6.22 26.35 -64.17
C MET A 25 -4.95 25.65 -63.61
N GLY A 26 -5.09 24.36 -63.29
CA GLY A 26 -4.41 23.26 -64.03
C GLY A 26 -2.99 22.81 -63.64
N GLU A 27 -2.94 21.63 -62.99
CA GLU A 27 -1.98 20.52 -63.16
C GLU A 27 -0.60 20.42 -62.48
N SER A 28 -0.39 19.20 -61.95
CA SER A 28 0.86 18.43 -61.71
C SER A 28 1.61 18.52 -60.37
N ARG A 29 1.08 17.76 -59.39
CA ARG A 29 1.70 16.58 -58.74
C ARG A 29 3.24 16.53 -58.63
N TRP A 30 3.76 16.67 -57.41
CA TRP A 30 4.72 15.74 -56.79
C TRP A 30 4.42 15.67 -55.28
N VAL A 31 4.17 14.46 -54.80
CA VAL A 31 3.84 14.13 -53.40
C VAL A 31 5.11 13.56 -52.78
N ASP A 32 5.58 14.16 -51.70
CA ASP A 32 6.46 13.51 -50.74
C ASP A 32 5.72 13.49 -49.39
N GLY A 33 5.69 12.32 -48.78
CA GLY A 33 4.79 11.98 -47.68
C GLY A 33 5.56 11.78 -46.39
N SER A 34 5.37 12.67 -45.43
CA SER A 34 5.64 12.40 -44.02
C SER A 34 4.93 13.43 -43.15
N GLU A 35 3.74 13.11 -42.64
CA GLU A 35 3.24 13.77 -41.44
C GLU A 35 2.74 12.73 -40.44
N VAL A 36 3.33 12.83 -39.26
CA VAL A 36 3.22 11.98 -38.09
C VAL A 36 2.08 12.52 -37.25
N ASP A 37 1.09 11.67 -36.95
CA ASP A 37 -0.04 12.01 -36.07
C ASP A 37 0.44 12.35 -34.66
N SER A 38 0.33 13.63 -34.30
CA SER A 38 0.41 14.12 -32.93
C SER A 38 -0.95 13.97 -32.24
N GLU A 39 -1.14 12.92 -31.43
CA GLU A 39 -2.29 12.82 -30.52
C GLU A 39 -2.19 13.87 -29.41
N SER A 40 -3.21 14.72 -29.31
CA SER A 40 -3.38 15.73 -28.25
C SER A 40 -3.99 15.12 -26.97
N PRO A 41 -3.70 15.66 -25.77
CA PRO A 41 -4.16 15.10 -24.50
C PRO A 41 -5.64 15.42 -24.22
N PRO A 42 -6.42 14.51 -23.58
CA PRO A 42 -7.88 14.60 -23.59
C PRO A 42 -8.44 15.33 -22.36
N TRP A 43 -8.16 16.62 -22.13
CA TRP A 43 -8.88 17.40 -21.10
C TRP A 43 -8.92 18.90 -21.41
N SER A 44 -10.03 19.37 -21.99
CA SER A 44 -10.46 20.77 -21.91
C SER A 44 -11.98 20.85 -21.85
N LEU A 45 -12.51 21.18 -20.67
CA LEU A 45 -13.88 21.65 -20.50
C LEU A 45 -13.89 23.15 -20.77
N LEU A 46 -14.67 23.58 -21.77
CA LEU A 46 -15.49 24.81 -21.86
C LEU A 46 -15.84 25.06 -23.34
N ASP A 47 -17.04 24.68 -23.77
CA ASP A 47 -18.05 25.64 -24.25
C ASP A 47 -19.41 24.97 -24.48
N GLU A 48 -20.47 25.70 -24.15
CA GLU A 48 -21.89 25.31 -24.26
C GLU A 48 -22.49 25.67 -25.64
N ASN A 49 -23.62 25.02 -25.95
CA ASN A 49 -24.64 25.31 -26.99
C ASN A 49 -24.37 24.94 -28.46
N GLU A 50 -25.08 23.91 -28.97
CA GLU A 50 -26.30 24.07 -29.83
C GLU A 50 -26.86 22.71 -30.32
N GLY A 51 -28.20 22.57 -30.28
CA GLY A 51 -29.01 22.06 -31.42
C GLY A 51 -29.05 20.57 -31.83
N LYS A 52 -30.05 19.85 -31.29
CA LYS A 52 -30.90 18.78 -31.90
C LYS A 52 -30.74 18.40 -33.39
N GLU A 53 -30.60 17.10 -33.70
CA GLU A 53 -31.61 16.18 -34.33
C GLU A 53 -30.99 14.93 -35.01
N GLY A 54 -31.69 13.77 -34.94
CA GLY A 54 -31.81 12.83 -36.07
C GLY A 54 -30.94 11.55 -36.15
N TYR A 55 -31.51 10.43 -35.67
CA TYR A 55 -31.42 9.02 -36.14
C TYR A 55 -30.29 8.52 -37.07
N GLY A 56 -29.74 7.33 -36.74
CA GLY A 56 -29.24 6.40 -37.77
C GLY A 56 -28.16 5.40 -37.31
N SER A 57 -28.58 4.19 -36.92
CA SER A 57 -27.71 3.03 -36.68
C SER A 57 -27.03 2.56 -37.97
N LEU A 58 -25.68 2.51 -38.03
CA LEU A 58 -24.95 1.63 -38.95
C LEU A 58 -23.61 1.15 -38.33
N ARG A 59 -23.62 -0.15 -38.05
CA ARG A 59 -22.54 -1.13 -37.80
C ARG A 59 -21.14 -0.70 -38.31
N ARG A 60 -20.22 -0.38 -37.39
CA ARG A 60 -18.76 -0.30 -37.64
C ARG A 60 -18.19 -1.71 -37.88
N ARG A 61 -17.71 -1.99 -39.09
CA ARG A 61 -16.64 -2.98 -39.33
C ARG A 61 -15.30 -2.23 -39.24
N LEU A 62 -14.70 -2.22 -38.06
CA LEU A 62 -13.31 -1.78 -37.88
C LEU A 62 -12.41 -3.00 -38.12
N VAL A 63 -11.87 -3.09 -39.33
CA VAL A 63 -10.65 -3.87 -39.59
C VAL A 63 -9.52 -3.11 -38.91
N LYS A 64 -9.16 -3.52 -37.69
CA LYS A 64 -7.91 -3.11 -37.05
C LYS A 64 -6.76 -3.76 -37.84
N LYS A 65 -5.88 -2.94 -38.43
CA LYS A 65 -4.54 -3.41 -38.83
C LYS A 65 -3.84 -3.99 -37.59
N PRO A 66 -3.10 -5.11 -37.72
CA PRO A 66 -2.32 -5.64 -36.61
C PRO A 66 -1.28 -4.59 -36.20
N LYS A 67 -1.34 -4.18 -34.93
CA LYS A 67 -0.32 -3.35 -34.30
C LYS A 67 0.87 -4.27 -34.03
N ARG A 68 2.08 -3.85 -34.40
CA ARG A 68 3.37 -4.53 -34.18
C ARG A 68 3.38 -5.08 -32.74
N VAL A 69 3.49 -6.39 -32.59
CA VAL A 69 3.64 -7.05 -31.29
C VAL A 69 5.10 -6.85 -30.90
N ASP A 70 5.34 -6.11 -29.82
CA ASP A 70 6.68 -5.91 -29.24
C ASP A 70 7.19 -7.26 -28.70
N SER A 71 8.48 -7.53 -28.87
CA SER A 71 9.16 -8.77 -28.40
C SER A 71 9.07 -8.98 -26.87
N PHE A 72 8.65 -7.94 -26.12
CA PHE A 72 8.38 -7.99 -24.68
C PHE A 72 7.21 -8.91 -24.27
N ASP A 73 6.21 -9.12 -25.14
CA ASP A 73 5.01 -9.90 -24.78
C ASP A 73 5.24 -11.41 -24.70
N VAL A 74 6.28 -11.90 -25.39
CA VAL A 74 6.58 -13.34 -25.48
C VAL A 74 7.47 -13.79 -24.32
N GLU A 75 8.44 -12.97 -23.93
CA GLU A 75 9.43 -13.29 -22.89
C GLU A 75 8.83 -13.19 -21.46
N ALA A 76 7.91 -12.25 -21.24
CA ALA A 76 7.13 -12.17 -19.99
C ALA A 76 6.21 -13.38 -19.78
N MET A 77 5.87 -14.09 -20.86
CA MET A 77 5.01 -15.28 -20.84
C MET A 77 5.80 -16.57 -20.61
N GLU A 78 7.08 -16.64 -21.02
CA GLU A 78 7.97 -17.79 -20.77
C GLU A 78 8.48 -17.85 -19.31
N ILE A 79 8.76 -16.70 -18.68
CA ILE A 79 9.28 -16.65 -17.29
C ILE A 79 8.20 -17.05 -16.27
N ALA A 80 6.92 -16.82 -16.57
CA ALA A 80 5.80 -17.20 -15.70
C ALA A 80 5.56 -18.73 -15.64
N GLY A 81 6.12 -19.51 -16.57
CA GLY A 81 5.95 -20.97 -16.64
C GLY A 81 6.89 -21.78 -15.73
N ALA A 82 7.99 -21.19 -15.24
CA ALA A 82 9.07 -21.95 -14.61
C ALA A 82 8.99 -22.08 -13.07
N TYR A 83 8.15 -21.31 -12.38
CA TYR A 83 8.11 -21.28 -10.90
C TYR A 83 6.89 -21.96 -10.27
N GLY A 84 6.56 -23.15 -10.76
CA GLY A 84 5.67 -24.08 -10.06
C GLY A 84 6.40 -24.86 -8.96
N HIS A 85 6.88 -24.18 -7.90
CA HIS A 85 7.57 -24.87 -6.80
C HIS A 85 6.61 -25.76 -5.99
N HIS A 86 6.81 -27.06 -6.14
CA HIS A 86 6.27 -28.15 -5.33
C HIS A 86 6.76 -28.03 -3.87
N PHE A 87 5.87 -27.80 -2.91
CA PHE A 87 6.14 -28.04 -1.47
C PHE A 87 4.93 -28.73 -0.83
N LYS A 88 4.99 -30.07 -0.75
CA LYS A 88 4.12 -30.89 0.10
C LYS A 88 4.99 -31.57 1.16
N ASP A 89 4.49 -31.56 2.39
CA ASP A 89 4.85 -32.44 3.52
C ASP A 89 5.84 -31.98 4.63
N LEU A 90 6.35 -30.74 4.60
CA LEU A 90 7.06 -30.12 5.76
C LEU A 90 6.29 -28.94 6.42
N SER A 91 5.03 -28.70 6.03
CA SER A 91 4.35 -27.42 6.32
C SER A 91 3.62 -27.36 7.67
N THR A 92 3.10 -28.46 8.21
CA THR A 92 2.15 -28.43 9.36
C THR A 92 2.81 -28.00 10.67
N TRP A 93 3.98 -28.55 11.02
CA TRP A 93 4.70 -28.16 12.24
C TRP A 93 5.18 -26.70 12.18
N ARG A 94 5.60 -26.24 11.00
CA ARG A 94 5.95 -24.83 10.78
C ARG A 94 4.73 -23.92 10.90
N THR A 95 3.56 -24.33 10.40
CA THR A 95 2.30 -23.59 10.60
C THR A 95 1.89 -23.54 12.06
N LEU A 96 2.06 -24.62 12.82
CA LEU A 96 1.79 -24.63 14.27
C LEU A 96 2.76 -23.74 15.05
N ALA A 97 4.05 -23.77 14.72
CA ALA A 97 5.03 -22.87 15.33
C ALA A 97 4.71 -21.39 15.02
N LEU A 98 4.29 -21.08 13.78
CA LEU A 98 3.81 -19.75 13.42
C LEU A 98 2.52 -19.38 14.15
N ALA A 99 1.59 -20.33 14.34
CA ALA A 99 0.36 -20.12 15.09
C ALA A 99 0.62 -19.87 16.58
N PHE A 100 1.67 -20.47 17.14
CA PHE A 100 2.10 -20.13 18.50
C PHE A 100 2.69 -18.71 18.54
N GLN A 101 3.49 -18.33 17.55
CA GLN A 101 4.09 -17.00 17.48
C GLN A 101 3.06 -15.87 17.29
N THR A 102 1.92 -16.13 16.62
CA THR A 102 0.85 -15.12 16.47
C THR A 102 0.24 -14.72 17.81
N LEU A 103 0.24 -15.60 18.83
CA LEU A 103 -0.23 -15.27 20.19
C LEU A 103 0.49 -14.06 20.79
N GLY A 104 1.79 -13.95 20.56
CA GLY A 104 2.62 -12.88 21.14
C GLY A 104 2.57 -11.55 20.41
N VAL A 105 2.11 -11.54 19.15
CA VAL A 105 2.17 -10.33 18.31
C VAL A 105 0.78 -9.81 17.98
N VAL A 106 -0.18 -10.70 17.70
CA VAL A 106 -1.47 -10.32 17.12
C VAL A 106 -2.57 -10.19 18.17
N TYR A 107 -2.57 -11.05 19.18
CA TYR A 107 -3.72 -11.18 20.08
C TYR A 107 -3.54 -10.49 21.44
N GLY A 108 -2.48 -9.72 21.62
CA GLY A 108 -2.24 -9.00 22.87
C GLY A 108 -3.40 -8.08 23.23
N ASP A 109 -3.82 -7.25 22.28
CA ASP A 109 -4.87 -6.25 22.48
C ASP A 109 -6.25 -6.86 22.80
N MET A 110 -6.66 -7.86 22.00
CA MET A 110 -7.90 -8.61 22.27
C MET A 110 -7.82 -9.42 23.57
N GLY A 111 -6.63 -9.90 23.92
CA GLY A 111 -6.37 -10.65 25.15
C GLY A 111 -6.50 -9.81 26.42
N THR A 112 -6.31 -8.49 26.33
CA THR A 112 -6.39 -7.58 27.47
C THR A 112 -7.79 -7.03 27.73
N SER A 113 -8.71 -7.14 26.76
CA SER A 113 -10.09 -6.65 26.88
C SER A 113 -10.89 -7.15 28.10
N PRO A 114 -10.71 -8.39 28.61
CA PRO A 114 -11.37 -8.83 29.84
C PRO A 114 -11.04 -7.98 31.08
N LEU A 115 -9.97 -7.20 31.07
CA LEU A 115 -9.60 -6.31 32.18
C LEU A 115 -10.58 -5.14 32.36
N TYR A 116 -11.29 -4.71 31.30
CA TYR A 116 -12.08 -3.47 31.33
C TYR A 116 -13.49 -3.56 30.72
N VAL A 117 -13.82 -4.61 29.95
CA VAL A 117 -15.12 -4.71 29.26
C VAL A 117 -16.31 -4.74 30.23
N PHE A 118 -16.34 -5.65 31.20
CA PHE A 118 -17.48 -5.74 32.12
C PHE A 118 -17.55 -4.58 33.10
N SER A 119 -16.42 -4.02 33.53
CA SER A 119 -16.43 -2.80 34.34
C SER A 119 -17.04 -1.62 33.58
N ASP A 120 -16.83 -1.51 32.26
CA ASP A 120 -17.47 -0.47 31.45
C ASP A 120 -18.97 -0.75 31.23
N VAL A 121 -19.34 -1.99 30.89
CA VAL A 121 -20.74 -2.39 30.68
C VAL A 121 -21.60 -2.12 31.93
N PHE A 122 -21.15 -2.57 33.09
CA PHE A 122 -21.89 -2.43 34.35
C PHE A 122 -21.70 -1.05 35.02
N SER A 123 -20.86 -0.16 34.45
CA SER A 123 -20.89 1.26 34.83
C SER A 123 -22.16 1.96 34.36
N LYS A 124 -22.80 1.44 33.30
CA LYS A 124 -24.02 1.99 32.70
C LYS A 124 -25.27 1.25 33.15
N VAL A 125 -25.20 -0.07 33.25
CA VAL A 125 -26.31 -0.91 33.70
C VAL A 125 -26.02 -1.42 35.10
N LYS A 126 -26.84 -1.00 36.07
CA LYS A 126 -26.78 -1.55 37.43
C LYS A 126 -27.28 -2.99 37.42
N ILE A 127 -26.61 -3.85 38.20
CA ILE A 127 -26.98 -5.25 38.34
C ILE A 127 -28.13 -5.34 39.34
N GLU A 128 -29.35 -5.55 38.84
CA GLU A 128 -30.55 -5.72 39.68
C GLU A 128 -31.09 -7.15 39.62
N SER A 129 -30.82 -7.89 38.53
CA SER A 129 -31.10 -9.32 38.47
C SER A 129 -30.14 -10.09 37.59
N ASP A 130 -30.15 -11.42 37.73
CA ASP A 130 -29.32 -12.36 36.97
C ASP A 130 -29.47 -12.19 35.45
N VAL A 131 -30.62 -11.69 34.98
CA VAL A 131 -30.88 -11.42 33.56
C VAL A 131 -29.94 -10.33 33.02
N ASP A 132 -29.54 -9.38 33.84
CA ASP A 132 -28.60 -8.32 33.44
C ASP A 132 -27.23 -8.90 33.12
N ILE A 133 -26.77 -9.82 33.98
CA ILE A 133 -25.48 -10.50 33.83
C ILE A 133 -25.52 -11.48 32.65
N LEU A 134 -26.53 -12.36 32.58
CA LEU A 134 -26.69 -13.31 31.47
C LEU A 134 -26.84 -12.61 30.12
N GLY A 135 -27.56 -11.48 30.10
CA GLY A 135 -27.77 -10.65 28.92
C GLY A 135 -26.49 -10.00 28.41
N ALA A 136 -25.75 -9.34 29.29
CA ALA A 136 -24.45 -8.74 28.98
C ALA A 136 -23.42 -9.79 28.50
N LEU A 137 -23.37 -10.94 29.18
CA LEU A 137 -22.50 -12.06 28.81
C LEU A 137 -22.89 -12.62 27.44
N SER A 138 -24.18 -12.83 27.18
CA SER A 138 -24.69 -13.24 25.86
C SER A 138 -24.26 -12.27 24.76
N LEU A 139 -24.43 -10.96 24.98
CA LEU A 139 -23.97 -9.92 24.05
C LEU A 139 -22.49 -10.07 23.72
N VAL A 140 -21.60 -10.06 24.71
CA VAL A 140 -20.14 -10.18 24.52
C VAL A 140 -19.77 -11.46 23.76
N MET A 141 -20.36 -12.61 24.10
CA MET A 141 -20.08 -13.88 23.43
C MET A 141 -20.43 -13.82 21.93
N TYR A 142 -21.63 -13.31 21.60
CA TYR A 142 -22.05 -13.18 20.21
C TYR A 142 -21.26 -12.09 19.47
N THR A 143 -20.84 -11.01 20.12
CA THR A 143 -19.97 -10.01 19.51
C THR A 143 -18.63 -10.60 19.08
N ILE A 144 -17.96 -11.36 19.96
CA ILE A 144 -16.68 -12.04 19.65
C ILE A 144 -16.87 -13.10 18.55
N ALA A 145 -17.97 -13.85 18.60
CA ALA A 145 -18.27 -14.89 17.61
C ALA A 145 -18.63 -14.31 16.22
N LEU A 146 -19.33 -13.18 16.15
CA LEU A 146 -19.76 -12.60 14.88
C LEU A 146 -18.66 -11.74 14.25
N VAL A 147 -17.96 -10.92 15.04
CA VAL A 147 -17.00 -9.95 14.50
C VAL A 147 -15.60 -10.56 14.37
N PRO A 148 -14.81 -10.79 15.43
CA PRO A 148 -13.51 -11.46 15.31
C PRO A 148 -13.56 -12.82 14.59
N LEU A 149 -14.43 -13.75 15.00
CA LEU A 149 -14.44 -15.10 14.47
C LEU A 149 -15.06 -15.18 13.07
N ALA A 150 -16.33 -14.82 12.90
CA ALA A 150 -17.03 -14.99 11.63
C ALA A 150 -16.57 -13.96 10.56
N LYS A 151 -16.60 -12.65 10.87
CA LYS A 151 -16.19 -11.61 9.91
C LYS A 151 -14.69 -11.67 9.66
N TYR A 152 -13.86 -11.49 10.68
CA TYR A 152 -12.43 -11.28 10.46
C TYR A 152 -11.70 -12.56 10.07
N VAL A 153 -11.75 -13.59 10.93
CA VAL A 153 -10.95 -14.82 10.75
C VAL A 153 -11.34 -15.62 9.50
N PHE A 154 -12.62 -15.69 9.15
CA PHE A 154 -13.09 -16.48 8.02
C PHE A 154 -13.27 -15.72 6.70
N VAL A 155 -13.51 -14.40 6.74
CA VAL A 155 -13.76 -13.58 5.55
C VAL A 155 -12.67 -12.54 5.33
N VAL A 156 -12.47 -11.58 6.24
CA VAL A 156 -11.57 -10.43 6.02
C VAL A 156 -10.11 -10.84 5.86
N LEU A 157 -9.61 -11.84 6.61
CA LEU A 157 -8.22 -12.31 6.45
C LEU A 157 -7.91 -12.90 5.07
N LYS A 158 -8.93 -13.32 4.31
CA LYS A 158 -8.76 -13.76 2.91
C LYS A 158 -8.56 -12.57 1.96
N ALA A 159 -9.01 -11.38 2.35
CA ALA A 159 -8.84 -10.15 1.57
C ALA A 159 -7.47 -9.55 1.90
N ASN A 160 -6.42 -10.14 1.32
CA ASN A 160 -5.04 -9.72 1.52
C ASN A 160 -4.32 -9.46 0.18
N ASP A 161 -3.32 -8.59 0.20
CA ASP A 161 -2.44 -8.30 -0.93
C ASP A 161 -1.13 -9.08 -0.76
N ASN A 162 -1.04 -10.28 -1.36
CA ASN A 162 0.12 -11.18 -1.26
C ASN A 162 0.58 -11.45 0.19
N GLY A 163 -0.39 -11.66 1.10
CA GLY A 163 -0.13 -11.91 2.52
C GLY A 163 -0.16 -10.66 3.41
N GLU A 164 -0.40 -9.46 2.85
CA GLU A 164 -0.56 -8.22 3.62
C GLU A 164 -2.04 -7.89 3.87
N GLY A 165 -2.37 -7.51 5.10
CA GLY A 165 -3.71 -7.03 5.46
C GLY A 165 -3.69 -5.56 5.90
N GLY A 166 -4.86 -5.04 6.27
CA GLY A 166 -5.07 -3.65 6.65
C GLY A 166 -5.60 -2.76 5.50
N THR A 167 -6.10 -1.58 5.88
CA THR A 167 -6.79 -0.63 5.00
C THR A 167 -5.98 -0.21 3.77
N PHE A 168 -4.66 0.02 3.93
CA PHE A 168 -3.79 0.39 2.80
C PHE A 168 -3.42 -0.78 1.90
N ALA A 169 -3.33 -2.01 2.42
CA ALA A 169 -3.14 -3.19 1.60
C ALA A 169 -4.35 -3.42 0.69
N LEU A 170 -5.58 -3.25 1.23
CA LEU A 170 -6.81 -3.27 0.43
C LEU A 170 -6.84 -2.15 -0.61
N TYR A 171 -6.43 -0.93 -0.23
CA TYR A 171 -6.36 0.19 -1.18
C TYR A 171 -5.35 -0.04 -2.32
N SER A 172 -4.16 -0.54 -1.98
CA SER A 172 -3.11 -0.92 -2.93
C SER A 172 -3.64 -1.97 -3.92
N LEU A 173 -4.35 -2.98 -3.40
CA LEU A 173 -4.99 -4.01 -4.20
C LEU A 173 -6.05 -3.41 -5.15
N ILE A 174 -6.93 -2.54 -4.66
CA ILE A 174 -7.94 -1.86 -5.51
C ILE A 174 -7.26 -0.99 -6.58
N CYS A 175 -6.20 -0.26 -6.24
CA CYS A 175 -5.45 0.57 -7.19
C CYS A 175 -4.72 -0.25 -8.27
N ARG A 176 -4.34 -1.50 -7.98
CA ARG A 176 -3.75 -2.40 -8.98
C ARG A 176 -4.78 -2.86 -10.01
N TYR A 177 -6.00 -3.15 -9.57
CA TYR A 177 -7.07 -3.67 -10.44
C TYR A 177 -7.89 -2.57 -11.15
N ALA A 178 -8.01 -1.39 -10.54
CA ALA A 178 -8.69 -0.22 -11.08
C ALA A 178 -7.75 1.01 -11.04
N LYS A 179 -7.67 1.78 -12.13
CA LYS A 179 -6.82 3.00 -12.28
C LYS A 179 -7.30 4.16 -11.39
N VAL A 180 -7.23 3.97 -10.08
CA VAL A 180 -7.84 4.84 -9.06
C VAL A 180 -6.81 5.62 -8.25
N ASN A 181 -5.52 5.28 -8.38
CA ASN A 181 -4.46 6.04 -7.72
C ASN A 181 -4.43 7.49 -8.22
N MET A 182 -4.40 8.45 -7.29
CA MET A 182 -4.41 9.89 -7.59
C MET A 182 -3.05 10.39 -8.10
N LEU A 183 -1.96 9.65 -7.83
CA LEU A 183 -0.65 9.84 -8.45
C LEU A 183 -0.59 8.99 -9.72
N PRO A 184 -0.63 9.59 -10.92
CA PRO A 184 -0.60 8.84 -12.17
C PRO A 184 0.83 8.37 -12.44
N ASN A 185 1.16 7.23 -11.86
CA ASN A 185 2.48 6.62 -11.99
C ASN A 185 2.44 5.29 -12.79
N HIS A 186 1.28 4.85 -13.28
CA HIS A 186 1.16 3.59 -14.02
C HIS A 186 1.81 3.69 -15.41
N GLN A 187 2.73 2.77 -15.70
CA GLN A 187 3.22 2.55 -17.06
C GLN A 187 2.34 1.50 -17.76
N PRO A 188 2.22 1.53 -19.10
CA PRO A 188 1.57 0.45 -19.85
C PRO A 188 2.23 -0.92 -19.63
N ALA A 189 3.53 -0.95 -19.32
CA ALA A 189 4.25 -2.18 -18.93
C ALA A 189 3.81 -2.76 -17.57
N ASP A 190 3.16 -1.97 -16.69
CA ASP A 190 2.59 -2.47 -15.43
C ASP A 190 1.22 -3.15 -15.66
N GLU A 191 0.57 -2.96 -16.82
CA GLU A 191 -0.68 -3.63 -17.22
C GLU A 191 -0.47 -5.06 -17.74
N GLN A 192 0.76 -5.41 -18.12
CA GLN A 192 1.12 -6.72 -18.68
C GLN A 192 1.66 -7.71 -17.63
N ILE A 193 1.27 -7.54 -16.37
CA ILE A 193 1.55 -8.54 -15.34
C ILE A 193 0.58 -9.73 -15.50
N SER A 194 1.19 -10.88 -15.80
CA SER A 194 0.67 -12.22 -16.12
C SER A 194 -0.36 -12.81 -15.13
N SER A 195 -1.53 -12.19 -15.01
CA SER A 195 -2.71 -12.79 -14.35
C SER A 195 -4.00 -12.68 -15.16
N PHE A 196 -3.99 -11.96 -16.27
CA PHE A 196 -5.06 -12.00 -17.27
C PHE A 196 -4.93 -13.25 -18.15
N LYS A 197 -5.15 -14.43 -17.56
CA LYS A 197 -5.73 -15.52 -18.36
C LYS A 197 -7.16 -15.08 -18.65
N LEU A 198 -7.48 -14.86 -19.93
CA LEU A 198 -8.85 -14.71 -20.40
C LEU A 198 -9.66 -15.95 -19.98
N LYS A 199 -10.25 -15.91 -18.78
CA LYS A 199 -11.39 -16.76 -18.45
C LYS A 199 -12.57 -16.25 -19.27
N LEU A 200 -13.36 -17.18 -19.80
CA LEU A 200 -14.56 -16.86 -20.56
C LEU A 200 -15.42 -15.84 -19.80
N PRO A 201 -16.09 -14.91 -20.50
CA PRO A 201 -16.86 -13.86 -19.85
C PRO A 201 -18.00 -14.48 -19.05
N THR A 202 -17.86 -14.49 -17.73
CA THR A 202 -18.98 -14.75 -16.83
C THR A 202 -19.72 -13.42 -16.58
N PRO A 203 -21.03 -13.44 -16.28
CA PRO A 203 -21.79 -12.21 -16.00
C PRO A 203 -21.23 -11.43 -14.80
N GLU A 204 -20.49 -12.09 -13.90
CA GLU A 204 -19.76 -11.46 -12.80
C GLU A 204 -18.57 -10.64 -13.28
N LEU A 205 -17.87 -11.08 -14.34
CA LEU A 205 -16.75 -10.35 -14.94
C LEU A 205 -17.22 -9.06 -15.62
N GLU A 206 -18.33 -9.10 -16.35
CA GLU A 206 -18.92 -7.91 -16.99
C GLU A 206 -19.32 -6.85 -15.95
N ARG A 207 -19.88 -7.28 -14.81
CA ARG A 207 -20.19 -6.39 -13.69
C ARG A 207 -18.93 -5.78 -13.08
N ALA A 208 -17.91 -6.59 -12.81
CA ALA A 208 -16.64 -6.10 -12.27
C ALA A 208 -16.00 -5.06 -13.20
N LEU A 209 -16.08 -5.28 -14.52
CA LEU A 209 -15.62 -4.33 -15.53
C LEU A 209 -16.43 -3.03 -15.53
N ASN A 210 -17.76 -3.09 -15.42
CA ASN A 210 -18.61 -1.89 -15.34
C ASN A 210 -18.34 -1.06 -14.06
N ILE A 211 -18.16 -1.72 -12.91
CA ILE A 211 -17.81 -1.05 -11.65
C ILE A 211 -16.42 -0.42 -11.77
N LYS A 212 -15.45 -1.16 -12.34
CA LYS A 212 -14.10 -0.65 -12.63
C LYS A 212 -14.17 0.60 -13.51
N GLU A 213 -14.85 0.54 -14.64
CA GLU A 213 -14.97 1.68 -15.57
C GLU A 213 -15.65 2.89 -14.90
N THR A 214 -16.68 2.66 -14.09
CA THR A 214 -17.36 3.72 -13.35
C THR A 214 -16.43 4.40 -12.33
N LEU A 215 -15.62 3.61 -11.62
CA LEU A 215 -14.65 4.09 -10.64
C LEU A 215 -13.46 4.80 -11.32
N GLU A 216 -13.05 4.35 -12.50
CA GLU A 216 -12.00 4.96 -13.31
C GLU A 216 -12.43 6.28 -13.97
N ARG A 217 -13.70 6.37 -14.40
CA ARG A 217 -14.25 7.56 -15.08
C ARG A 217 -14.55 8.71 -14.12
N ARG A 218 -15.04 8.42 -12.91
CA ARG A 218 -15.47 9.45 -11.96
C ARG A 218 -14.35 9.85 -10.99
N SER A 219 -13.75 11.02 -11.20
CA SER A 219 -12.72 11.58 -10.30
C SER A 219 -13.20 11.77 -8.85
N SER A 220 -14.49 12.05 -8.66
CA SER A 220 -15.11 12.16 -7.34
C SER A 220 -15.08 10.84 -6.56
N LEU A 221 -15.30 9.69 -7.22
CA LEU A 221 -15.24 8.38 -6.58
C LEU A 221 -13.79 8.00 -6.22
N LYS A 222 -12.80 8.38 -7.03
CA LYS A 222 -11.37 8.21 -6.68
C LYS A 222 -11.01 8.99 -5.43
N THR A 223 -11.48 10.23 -5.35
CA THR A 223 -11.26 11.12 -4.21
C THR A 223 -11.99 10.59 -2.97
N LEU A 224 -13.22 10.09 -3.11
CA LEU A 224 -13.98 9.49 -2.03
C LEU A 224 -13.31 8.21 -1.50
N LEU A 225 -12.86 7.32 -2.39
CA LEU A 225 -12.13 6.11 -2.00
C LEU A 225 -10.84 6.45 -1.26
N LEU A 226 -10.07 7.41 -1.78
CA LEU A 226 -8.88 7.88 -1.09
C LEU A 226 -9.23 8.44 0.29
N LEU A 227 -10.23 9.33 0.39
CA LEU A 227 -10.64 9.91 1.67
C LEU A 227 -11.09 8.84 2.67
N LEU A 228 -11.83 7.82 2.22
CA LEU A 228 -12.25 6.69 3.04
C LEU A 228 -11.03 5.93 3.62
N VAL A 229 -10.01 5.67 2.80
CA VAL A 229 -8.78 4.98 3.22
C VAL A 229 -7.94 5.85 4.15
N LEU A 230 -7.80 7.14 3.84
CA LEU A 230 -7.11 8.10 4.72
C LEU A 230 -7.83 8.23 6.07
N MET A 231 -9.16 8.19 6.07
CA MET A 231 -9.97 8.21 7.30
C MET A 231 -9.73 6.96 8.15
N GLY A 232 -9.88 5.76 7.58
CA GLY A 232 -9.63 4.51 8.31
C GLY A 232 -8.21 4.44 8.88
N THR A 233 -7.22 4.89 8.11
CA THR A 233 -5.81 4.84 8.55
C THR A 233 -5.50 5.89 9.62
N SER A 234 -6.10 7.08 9.55
CA SER A 234 -6.02 8.08 10.61
C SER A 234 -6.64 7.61 11.93
N MET A 235 -7.73 6.84 11.87
CA MET A 235 -8.37 6.25 13.04
C MET A 235 -7.52 5.12 13.65
N VAL A 236 -6.88 4.26 12.84
CA VAL A 236 -5.91 3.25 13.32
C VAL A 236 -4.72 3.91 14.01
N ILE A 237 -4.21 5.04 13.51
CA ILE A 237 -3.16 5.80 14.19
C ILE A 237 -3.67 6.35 15.53
N GLY A 238 -4.92 6.83 15.59
CA GLY A 238 -5.57 7.26 16.83
C GLY A 238 -5.71 6.12 17.84
N ASP A 239 -6.03 4.92 17.38
CA ASP A 239 -6.09 3.73 18.22
C ASP A 239 -4.71 3.35 18.79
N GLY A 240 -3.64 3.51 18.00
CA GLY A 240 -2.26 3.41 18.47
C GLY A 240 -1.89 4.33 19.65
N ILE A 241 -2.68 5.38 19.91
CA ILE A 241 -2.56 6.26 21.10
C ILE A 241 -3.39 5.72 22.27
N LEU A 242 -4.61 5.23 22.00
CA LEU A 242 -5.57 4.86 23.05
C LEU A 242 -5.29 3.46 23.62
N THR A 243 -4.89 2.50 22.79
CA THR A 243 -4.60 1.12 23.23
C THR A 243 -3.55 1.05 24.34
N PRO A 244 -2.37 1.71 24.24
CA PRO A 244 -1.40 1.68 25.34
C PRO A 244 -1.93 2.35 26.61
N ALA A 245 -2.69 3.44 26.47
CA ALA A 245 -3.25 4.17 27.60
C ALA A 245 -4.26 3.30 28.38
N ILE A 246 -5.21 2.66 27.71
CA ILE A 246 -6.24 1.83 28.36
C ILE A 246 -5.66 0.51 28.88
N SER A 247 -4.80 -0.17 28.11
CA SER A 247 -4.25 -1.47 28.48
C SER A 247 -3.35 -1.37 29.73
N VAL A 248 -2.43 -0.40 29.76
CA VAL A 248 -1.55 -0.21 30.93
C VAL A 248 -2.33 0.28 32.14
N MET A 249 -3.25 1.24 31.96
CA MET A 249 -4.05 1.75 33.09
C MET A 249 -4.97 0.68 33.67
N SER A 250 -5.61 -0.14 32.84
CA SER A 250 -6.46 -1.24 33.30
C SER A 250 -5.67 -2.34 34.02
N ALA A 251 -4.47 -2.68 33.54
CA ALA A 251 -3.58 -3.59 34.27
C ALA A 251 -3.22 -3.03 35.65
N VAL A 252 -2.76 -1.77 35.74
CA VAL A 252 -2.35 -1.15 37.01
C VAL A 252 -3.54 -0.91 37.96
N SER A 253 -4.75 -0.71 37.44
CA SER A 253 -5.95 -0.49 38.24
C SER A 253 -6.26 -1.64 39.22
N GLY A 254 -5.73 -2.84 38.98
CA GLY A 254 -5.84 -3.97 39.91
C GLY A 254 -5.21 -3.72 41.29
N LEU A 255 -4.21 -2.83 41.38
CA LEU A 255 -3.60 -2.46 42.66
C LEU A 255 -4.51 -1.58 43.53
N GLN A 256 -5.46 -0.89 42.89
CA GLN A 256 -6.40 -0.02 43.60
C GLN A 256 -7.33 -0.87 44.44
N GLY A 257 -7.16 -0.86 45.76
CA GLY A 257 -7.97 -1.59 46.74
C GLY A 257 -7.33 -2.88 47.30
N GLU A 258 -6.28 -3.39 46.68
CA GLU A 258 -5.42 -4.42 47.29
C GLU A 258 -4.43 -3.79 48.29
N ILE A 259 -3.82 -2.67 47.89
CA ILE A 259 -2.91 -1.90 48.74
C ILE A 259 -3.71 -0.78 49.42
N LYS A 260 -3.79 -0.82 50.75
CA LYS A 260 -4.42 0.24 51.56
C LYS A 260 -3.73 1.58 51.30
N GLY A 261 -4.49 2.59 50.85
CA GLY A 261 -3.97 3.93 50.54
C GLY A 261 -3.52 4.15 49.09
N PHE A 262 -3.64 3.16 48.21
CA PHE A 262 -3.34 3.31 46.78
C PHE A 262 -4.48 4.03 46.05
N THR A 263 -4.35 5.35 45.90
CA THR A 263 -5.37 6.20 45.28
C THR A 263 -5.30 6.17 43.75
N THR A 264 -6.35 6.66 43.06
CA THR A 264 -6.38 6.81 41.60
C THR A 264 -5.20 7.61 41.06
N THR A 265 -4.70 8.60 41.83
CA THR A 265 -3.49 9.35 41.46
C THR A 265 -2.25 8.46 41.41
N ALA A 266 -2.12 7.50 42.33
CA ALA A 266 -1.01 6.55 42.30
C ALA A 266 -1.11 5.61 41.09
N VAL A 267 -2.31 5.15 40.72
CA VAL A 267 -2.55 4.36 39.48
C VAL A 267 -2.06 5.13 38.25
N VAL A 268 -2.43 6.41 38.13
CA VAL A 268 -2.03 7.27 37.00
C VAL A 268 -0.51 7.43 36.93
N VAL A 269 0.15 7.72 38.07
CA VAL A 269 1.61 7.89 38.10
C VAL A 269 2.35 6.61 37.73
N VAL A 270 1.94 5.46 38.28
CA VAL A 270 2.54 4.16 37.95
C VAL A 270 2.33 3.81 36.47
N SER A 271 1.14 4.08 35.94
CA SER A 271 0.83 3.87 34.52
C SER A 271 1.72 4.72 33.60
N ILE A 272 1.95 6.00 33.95
CA ILE A 272 2.85 6.89 33.21
C ILE A 272 4.29 6.35 33.22
N VAL A 273 4.77 5.88 34.38
CA VAL A 273 6.13 5.30 34.49
C VAL A 273 6.26 4.08 33.57
N ILE A 274 5.27 3.18 33.58
CA ILE A 274 5.26 1.98 32.71
C ILE A 274 5.21 2.39 31.23
N LEU A 275 4.40 3.39 30.86
CA LEU A 275 4.32 3.88 29.48
C LEU A 275 5.64 4.49 29.02
N VAL A 276 6.28 5.35 29.83
CA VAL A 276 7.59 5.94 29.49
C VAL A 276 8.64 4.85 29.32
N ALA A 277 8.66 3.84 30.21
CA ALA A 277 9.55 2.70 30.08
C ALA A 277 9.29 1.92 28.77
N LEU A 278 8.01 1.63 28.48
CA LEU A 278 7.58 0.91 27.27
C LEU A 278 8.05 1.62 26.00
N PHE A 279 7.77 2.92 25.87
CA PHE A 279 8.14 3.70 24.68
C PHE A 279 9.65 3.95 24.57
N SER A 280 10.37 3.98 25.70
CA SER A 280 11.83 4.10 25.71
C SER A 280 12.54 2.82 25.25
N ILE A 281 11.96 1.65 25.54
CA ILE A 281 12.52 0.34 25.16
C ILE A 281 12.36 0.07 23.66
N GLN A 282 11.39 0.68 22.98
CA GLN A 282 11.11 0.45 21.55
C GLN A 282 12.33 0.63 20.63
N ARG A 283 13.29 1.52 20.99
CA ARG A 283 14.51 1.78 20.21
C ARG A 283 15.44 0.58 20.06
N PHE A 284 15.41 -0.35 21.02
CA PHE A 284 16.33 -1.49 21.06
C PHE A 284 15.91 -2.63 20.13
N GLY A 285 14.77 -2.48 19.45
CA GLY A 285 14.30 -3.43 18.46
C GLY A 285 13.61 -4.64 19.07
N THR A 286 12.48 -5.01 18.48
CA THR A 286 11.65 -6.14 18.92
C THR A 286 12.23 -7.50 18.52
N SER A 287 13.36 -7.56 17.79
CA SER A 287 13.86 -8.81 17.19
C SER A 287 14.23 -9.91 18.18
N LYS A 288 14.75 -9.55 19.36
CA LYS A 288 15.07 -10.51 20.43
C LYS A 288 13.91 -10.66 21.43
N VAL A 289 13.14 -9.61 21.64
CA VAL A 289 12.05 -9.58 22.64
C VAL A 289 10.78 -10.27 22.12
N SER A 290 10.53 -10.26 20.80
CA SER A 290 9.35 -10.88 20.20
C SER A 290 9.27 -12.40 20.36
N VAL A 291 10.41 -13.07 20.52
CA VAL A 291 10.44 -14.52 20.81
C VAL A 291 9.89 -14.81 22.22
N MET A 292 10.08 -13.88 23.17
CA MET A 292 9.55 -14.00 24.54
C MET A 292 8.09 -13.56 24.67
N PHE A 293 7.54 -12.84 23.69
CA PHE A 293 6.14 -12.41 23.72
C PHE A 293 5.17 -13.56 23.58
N ALA A 294 5.45 -14.53 22.70
CA ALA A 294 4.52 -15.64 22.47
C ALA A 294 4.32 -16.54 23.72
N PRO A 295 5.38 -16.96 24.45
CA PRO A 295 5.20 -17.67 25.71
C PRO A 295 4.48 -16.85 26.79
N ALA A 296 4.79 -15.56 26.91
CA ALA A 296 4.15 -14.68 27.89
C ALA A 296 2.64 -14.53 27.65
N LEU A 297 2.22 -14.35 26.38
CA LEU A 297 0.81 -14.25 26.01
C LEU A 297 0.10 -15.60 26.05
N ALA A 298 0.77 -16.69 25.69
CA ALA A 298 0.21 -18.02 25.89
C ALA A 298 -0.08 -18.27 27.39
N LEU A 299 0.87 -17.93 28.27
CA LEU A 299 0.67 -18.02 29.72
C LEU A 299 -0.52 -17.14 30.18
N TRP A 300 -0.64 -15.93 29.65
CA TRP A 300 -1.79 -15.06 29.90
C TRP A 300 -3.12 -15.70 29.48
N PHE A 301 -3.25 -16.18 28.24
CA PHE A 301 -4.47 -16.83 27.76
C PHE A 301 -4.84 -18.07 28.56
N PHE A 302 -3.86 -18.93 28.89
CA PHE A 302 -4.12 -20.09 29.73
C PHE A 302 -4.49 -19.70 31.16
N SER A 303 -3.94 -18.60 31.71
CA SER A 303 -4.36 -18.07 33.01
C SER A 303 -5.81 -17.59 32.98
N LEU A 304 -6.22 -16.86 31.92
CA LEU A 304 -7.60 -16.42 31.69
C LEU A 304 -8.56 -17.61 31.62
N GLY A 305 -8.24 -18.61 30.79
CA GLY A 305 -9.07 -19.80 30.63
C GLY A 305 -9.19 -20.60 31.94
N SER A 306 -8.09 -20.78 32.66
CA SER A 306 -8.06 -21.55 33.92
C SER A 306 -8.84 -20.86 35.05
N ILE A 307 -8.67 -19.55 35.21
CA ILE A 307 -9.44 -18.75 36.17
C ILE A 307 -10.93 -18.74 35.79
N GLY A 308 -11.23 -18.64 34.50
CA GLY A 308 -12.57 -18.73 33.97
C GLY A 308 -13.28 -20.04 34.34
N ILE A 309 -12.61 -21.18 34.10
CA ILE A 309 -13.11 -22.51 34.48
C ILE A 309 -13.28 -22.63 36.00
N TYR A 310 -12.30 -22.18 36.77
CA TYR A 310 -12.38 -22.21 38.23
C TYR A 310 -13.58 -21.41 38.75
N ASN A 311 -13.81 -20.21 38.22
CA ASN A 311 -14.93 -19.37 38.65
C ASN A 311 -16.29 -19.94 38.25
N LEU A 312 -16.36 -20.56 37.07
CA LEU A 312 -17.56 -21.25 36.60
C LEU A 312 -17.94 -22.41 37.53
N VAL A 313 -16.96 -23.21 37.97
CA VAL A 313 -17.20 -24.37 38.87
C VAL A 313 -17.49 -23.91 40.31
N LYS A 314 -16.82 -22.86 40.78
CA LYS A 314 -16.91 -22.42 42.19
C LYS A 314 -18.12 -21.54 42.49
N HIS A 315 -18.50 -20.64 41.58
CA HIS A 315 -19.52 -19.63 41.84
C HIS A 315 -20.88 -20.03 41.28
N ASP A 316 -21.03 -20.11 39.95
CA ASP A 316 -22.31 -20.47 39.34
C ASP A 316 -22.16 -21.02 37.91
N ILE A 317 -22.65 -22.24 37.68
CA ILE A 317 -22.68 -22.93 36.38
C ILE A 317 -23.87 -22.46 35.52
N THR A 318 -24.89 -21.83 36.11
CA THR A 318 -26.09 -21.39 35.39
C THR A 318 -25.80 -20.31 34.34
N VAL A 319 -24.63 -19.67 34.40
CA VAL A 319 -24.12 -18.72 33.40
C VAL A 319 -24.09 -19.30 31.98
N ILE A 320 -23.96 -20.62 31.83
CA ILE A 320 -24.04 -21.32 30.54
C ILE A 320 -25.39 -21.05 29.83
N LYS A 321 -26.45 -20.67 30.54
CA LYS A 321 -27.73 -20.27 29.92
C LYS A 321 -27.58 -19.10 28.95
N ALA A 322 -26.56 -18.25 29.12
CA ALA A 322 -26.30 -17.11 28.24
C ALA A 322 -25.95 -17.49 26.79
N PHE A 323 -25.63 -18.76 26.49
CA PHE A 323 -25.53 -19.23 25.11
C PHE A 323 -26.85 -19.06 24.33
N ASN A 324 -27.98 -19.05 25.02
CA ASN A 324 -29.27 -18.76 24.42
C ASN A 324 -29.39 -17.25 24.09
N PRO A 325 -29.50 -16.85 22.82
CA PRO A 325 -29.58 -15.44 22.42
C PRO A 325 -30.86 -14.75 22.92
N ALA A 326 -31.86 -15.49 23.42
CA ALA A 326 -33.05 -14.92 24.07
C ALA A 326 -32.70 -13.99 25.25
N TYR A 327 -31.57 -14.22 25.94
CA TYR A 327 -31.12 -13.34 27.02
C TYR A 327 -30.72 -11.95 26.54
N ILE A 328 -30.26 -11.80 25.30
CA ILE A 328 -30.03 -10.49 24.69
C ILE A 328 -31.36 -9.73 24.60
N TYR A 329 -32.41 -10.37 24.10
CA TYR A 329 -33.74 -9.75 24.03
C TYR A 329 -34.25 -9.35 25.41
N PHE A 330 -34.09 -10.21 26.42
CA PHE A 330 -34.51 -9.89 27.80
C PHE A 330 -33.72 -8.74 28.41
N PHE A 331 -32.41 -8.64 28.11
CA PHE A 331 -31.55 -7.53 28.53
C PHE A 331 -32.06 -6.18 28.00
N PHE A 332 -32.35 -6.10 26.70
CA PHE A 332 -32.90 -4.89 26.10
C PHE A 332 -34.31 -4.58 26.57
N LYS A 333 -35.15 -5.61 26.75
CA LYS A 333 -36.53 -5.43 27.24
C LYS A 333 -36.55 -4.81 28.65
N LYS A 334 -35.60 -5.19 29.51
CA LYS A 334 -35.51 -4.68 30.88
C LYS A 334 -34.86 -3.29 30.93
N ASN A 335 -33.68 -3.12 30.34
CA ASN A 335 -32.83 -1.94 30.55
C ASN A 335 -32.97 -0.87 29.44
N SER A 336 -33.62 -1.17 28.31
CA SER A 336 -33.94 -0.24 27.23
C SER A 336 -32.79 0.71 26.82
N ARG A 337 -32.80 1.97 27.30
CA ARG A 337 -31.78 2.98 26.96
C ARG A 337 -30.41 2.68 27.56
N ASP A 338 -30.37 2.17 28.79
CA ASP A 338 -29.11 1.86 29.46
C ASP A 338 -28.45 0.64 28.82
N ALA A 339 -29.25 -0.33 28.38
CA ALA A 339 -28.78 -1.42 27.53
C ALA A 339 -28.14 -0.90 26.23
N TRP A 340 -28.74 0.10 25.57
CA TRP A 340 -28.17 0.72 24.37
C TRP A 340 -26.81 1.37 24.64
N SER A 341 -26.66 2.07 25.77
CA SER A 341 -25.38 2.66 26.19
C SER A 341 -24.32 1.58 26.52
N ALA A 342 -24.76 0.46 27.12
CA ALA A 342 -23.90 -0.67 27.44
C ALA A 342 -23.30 -1.39 26.21
N LEU A 343 -23.92 -1.30 25.02
CA LEU A 343 -23.29 -1.81 23.79
C LEU A 343 -21.94 -1.16 23.53
N GLY A 344 -21.75 0.11 23.90
CA GLY A 344 -20.48 0.78 23.73
C GLY A 344 -19.36 0.14 24.56
N GLY A 345 -19.68 -0.39 25.73
CA GLY A 345 -18.74 -1.19 26.53
C GLY A 345 -18.53 -2.58 25.97
N CYS A 346 -19.54 -3.18 25.34
CA CYS A 346 -19.42 -4.46 24.66
C CYS A 346 -18.49 -4.38 23.44
N VAL A 347 -18.44 -3.25 22.71
CA VAL A 347 -17.49 -3.04 21.59
C VAL A 347 -16.03 -3.24 22.02
N LEU A 348 -15.72 -2.99 23.29
CA LEU A 348 -14.36 -3.07 23.79
C LEU A 348 -13.77 -4.49 23.73
N CYS A 349 -14.60 -5.53 23.61
CA CYS A 349 -14.14 -6.92 23.48
C CYS A 349 -13.63 -7.30 22.08
N ILE A 350 -13.83 -6.45 21.08
CA ILE A 350 -13.44 -6.70 19.68
C ILE A 350 -12.34 -5.79 19.17
N THR A 351 -11.75 -4.99 20.06
CA THR A 351 -10.77 -3.93 19.79
C THR A 351 -9.47 -4.41 19.12
N GLY A 352 -9.07 -5.66 19.38
CA GLY A 352 -7.93 -6.27 18.69
C GLY A 352 -8.23 -6.90 17.33
N ALA A 353 -9.45 -6.80 16.79
CA ALA A 353 -9.81 -7.44 15.53
C ALA A 353 -9.15 -6.75 14.31
N GLU A 354 -9.06 -5.42 14.33
CA GLU A 354 -8.40 -4.67 13.27
C GLU A 354 -6.87 -4.81 13.33
N ALA A 355 -6.29 -4.83 14.53
CA ALA A 355 -4.87 -5.15 14.74
C ALA A 355 -4.50 -6.50 14.10
N MET A 356 -5.34 -7.52 14.29
CA MET A 356 -5.19 -8.82 13.63
C MET A 356 -5.21 -8.74 12.10
N PHE A 357 -6.00 -7.84 11.53
CA PHE A 357 -6.00 -7.65 10.08
C PHE A 357 -4.76 -6.91 9.60
N ALA A 358 -4.34 -5.84 10.28
CA ALA A 358 -3.15 -5.06 9.93
C ALA A 358 -1.85 -5.88 10.03
N ASP A 359 -1.75 -6.78 11.01
CA ASP A 359 -0.54 -7.58 11.27
C ASP A 359 -0.43 -8.88 10.45
N LEU A 360 -1.36 -9.12 9.52
CA LEU A 360 -1.33 -10.28 8.62
C LEU A 360 -0.01 -10.39 7.85
N GLY A 361 0.66 -9.25 7.56
CA GLY A 361 1.94 -9.19 6.85
C GLY A 361 3.13 -9.92 7.46
N HIS A 362 2.97 -10.46 8.68
CA HIS A 362 3.98 -11.23 9.40
C HIS A 362 3.68 -12.74 9.45
N PHE A 363 2.41 -13.14 9.26
CA PHE A 363 1.95 -14.49 9.56
C PHE A 363 0.98 -15.01 8.49
N SER A 364 1.00 -16.31 8.24
CA SER A 364 0.06 -16.91 7.28
C SER A 364 -1.38 -16.87 7.82
N VAL A 365 -2.36 -16.68 6.94
CA VAL A 365 -3.81 -16.71 7.27
C VAL A 365 -4.18 -17.97 8.06
N ARG A 366 -3.66 -19.14 7.67
CA ARG A 366 -3.94 -20.41 8.37
C ARG A 366 -3.42 -20.45 9.80
N ALA A 367 -2.25 -19.85 10.07
CA ALA A 367 -1.69 -19.79 11.41
C ALA A 367 -2.55 -18.92 12.34
N ILE A 368 -3.02 -17.78 11.85
CA ILE A 368 -3.95 -16.89 12.58
C ILE A 368 -5.29 -17.62 12.83
N GLN A 369 -5.84 -18.31 11.83
CA GLN A 369 -7.07 -19.10 11.99
C GLN A 369 -6.95 -20.17 13.09
N ILE A 370 -5.86 -20.94 13.08
CA ILE A 370 -5.63 -21.99 14.09
C ILE A 370 -5.48 -21.38 15.49
N ALA A 371 -4.63 -20.37 15.63
CA ALA A 371 -4.39 -19.73 16.93
C ALA A 371 -5.68 -19.11 17.51
N PHE A 372 -6.45 -18.42 16.69
CA PHE A 372 -7.68 -17.79 17.14
C PHE A 372 -8.74 -18.81 17.57
N THR A 373 -9.07 -19.76 16.69
CA THR A 373 -10.19 -20.68 16.91
C THR A 373 -9.93 -21.66 18.05
N PHE A 374 -8.68 -22.11 18.23
CA PHE A 374 -8.35 -23.14 19.22
C PHE A 374 -7.81 -22.61 20.55
N VAL A 375 -7.25 -21.40 20.59
CA VAL A 375 -6.64 -20.84 21.82
C VAL A 375 -7.35 -19.59 22.26
N VAL A 376 -7.34 -18.54 21.45
CA VAL A 376 -7.79 -17.20 21.86
C VAL A 376 -9.30 -17.17 22.13
N PHE A 377 -10.10 -17.63 21.17
CA PHE A 377 -11.55 -17.65 21.27
C PHE A 377 -12.07 -18.42 22.50
N PRO A 378 -11.67 -19.69 22.75
CA PRO A 378 -12.14 -20.40 23.93
C PRO A 378 -11.65 -19.79 25.24
N CYS A 379 -10.40 -19.29 25.30
CA CYS A 379 -9.88 -18.66 26.53
C CYS A 379 -10.63 -17.37 26.88
N LEU A 380 -10.93 -16.52 25.89
CA LEU A 380 -11.72 -15.31 26.10
C LEU A 380 -13.15 -15.62 26.53
N LEU A 381 -13.79 -16.58 25.88
CA LEU A 381 -15.15 -17.02 26.24
C LEU A 381 -15.20 -17.51 27.69
N LEU A 382 -14.24 -18.35 28.08
CA LEU A 382 -14.12 -18.85 29.46
C LEU A 382 -13.87 -17.72 30.45
N ALA A 383 -13.05 -16.74 30.12
CA ALA A 383 -12.77 -15.59 30.99
C ALA A 383 -14.05 -14.78 31.27
N TYR A 384 -14.82 -14.43 30.23
CA TYR A 384 -16.07 -13.70 30.41
C TYR A 384 -17.14 -14.52 31.13
N MET A 385 -17.25 -15.83 30.85
CA MET A 385 -18.15 -16.71 31.60
C MET A 385 -17.77 -16.78 33.09
N GLY A 386 -16.47 -16.87 33.41
CA GLY A 386 -16.01 -16.89 34.79
C GLY A 386 -16.26 -15.57 35.53
N GLN A 387 -16.05 -14.43 34.88
CA GLN A 387 -16.38 -13.12 35.46
C GLN A 387 -17.88 -12.97 35.72
N ALA A 388 -18.72 -13.40 34.79
CA ALA A 388 -20.17 -13.40 34.98
C ALA A 388 -20.61 -14.34 36.11
N ALA A 389 -19.98 -15.53 36.23
CA ALA A 389 -20.25 -16.46 37.33
C ALA A 389 -19.91 -15.85 38.69
N TYR A 390 -18.82 -15.09 38.78
CA TYR A 390 -18.48 -14.35 39.98
C TYR A 390 -19.53 -13.27 40.32
N LEU A 391 -19.97 -12.48 39.33
CA LEU A 391 -20.98 -11.44 39.52
C LEU A 391 -22.34 -11.94 39.96
N MET A 392 -22.73 -13.17 39.58
CA MET A 392 -23.99 -13.77 40.05
C MET A 392 -24.06 -13.83 41.57
N LYS A 393 -22.90 -13.95 42.24
CA LYS A 393 -22.81 -14.05 43.69
C LYS A 393 -22.42 -12.73 44.36
N TYR A 394 -21.64 -11.89 43.67
CA TYR A 394 -21.10 -10.63 44.19
C TYR A 394 -21.41 -9.46 43.25
N PRO A 395 -22.68 -9.01 43.16
CA PRO A 395 -23.10 -7.98 42.20
C PRO A 395 -22.46 -6.60 42.47
N ASP A 396 -22.09 -6.30 43.71
CA ASP A 396 -21.50 -5.01 44.09
C ASP A 396 -20.03 -4.83 43.64
N SER A 397 -19.38 -5.88 43.14
CA SER A 397 -17.96 -5.88 42.75
C SER A 397 -17.71 -5.61 41.26
N SER A 398 -18.61 -4.87 40.59
CA SER A 398 -18.54 -4.64 39.13
C SER A 398 -17.34 -3.79 38.69
N GLY A 399 -16.84 -2.89 39.55
CA GLY A 399 -15.77 -1.95 39.22
C GLY A 399 -14.38 -2.56 39.02
N ARG A 400 -14.04 -3.63 39.74
CA ARG A 400 -12.75 -4.36 39.64
C ARG A 400 -12.95 -5.85 39.38
N ILE A 401 -14.01 -6.18 38.65
CA ILE A 401 -14.51 -7.54 38.43
C ILE A 401 -13.42 -8.55 38.05
N PHE A 402 -12.48 -8.19 37.16
CA PHE A 402 -11.42 -9.11 36.74
C PHE A 402 -10.60 -9.55 37.94
N TYR A 403 -10.04 -8.59 38.69
CA TYR A 403 -9.14 -8.84 39.81
C TYR A 403 -9.87 -9.42 41.03
N ASP A 404 -11.08 -8.96 41.32
CA ASP A 404 -11.91 -9.49 42.41
C ASP A 404 -12.33 -10.95 42.15
N SER A 405 -12.38 -11.37 40.88
CA SER A 405 -12.67 -12.76 40.51
C SER A 405 -11.45 -13.70 40.60
N VAL A 406 -10.24 -13.19 40.80
CA VAL A 406 -9.03 -14.01 40.91
C VAL A 406 -8.88 -14.52 42.36
N PRO A 407 -8.52 -15.80 42.58
CA PRO A 407 -8.20 -16.27 43.92
C PRO A 407 -7.04 -15.50 44.56
N ASP A 408 -7.15 -15.15 45.85
CA ASP A 408 -6.16 -14.35 46.58
C ASP A 408 -4.72 -14.88 46.43
N SER A 409 -4.52 -16.20 46.44
CA SER A 409 -3.19 -16.81 46.29
C SER A 409 -2.57 -16.63 44.90
N LEU A 410 -3.39 -16.40 43.87
CA LEU A 410 -2.96 -16.23 42.47
C LEU A 410 -2.96 -14.77 42.02
N PHE A 411 -3.40 -13.82 42.87
CA PHE A 411 -3.48 -12.41 42.53
C PHE A 411 -2.14 -11.84 42.02
N TRP A 412 -1.06 -11.98 42.80
CA TRP A 412 0.25 -11.43 42.46
C TRP A 412 0.84 -12.01 41.16
N PRO A 413 0.87 -13.34 40.95
CA PRO A 413 1.26 -13.92 39.67
C PRO A 413 0.44 -13.39 38.49
N VAL A 414 -0.89 -13.35 38.64
CA VAL A 414 -1.80 -12.90 37.57
C VAL A 414 -1.61 -11.42 37.26
N PHE A 415 -1.42 -10.58 38.28
CA PHE A 415 -1.15 -9.16 38.11
C PHE A 415 0.13 -8.89 37.31
N VAL A 416 1.22 -9.62 37.60
CA VAL A 416 2.47 -9.50 36.84
C VAL A 416 2.28 -9.94 35.40
N VAL A 417 1.61 -11.07 35.16
CA VAL A 417 1.33 -11.56 33.80
C VAL A 417 0.41 -10.60 33.05
N ALA A 418 -0.63 -10.05 33.70
CA ALA A 418 -1.53 -9.05 33.11
C ALA A 418 -0.79 -7.77 32.69
N THR A 419 0.14 -7.30 33.53
CA THR A 419 0.96 -6.12 33.23
C THR A 419 1.88 -6.38 32.04
N ILE A 420 2.50 -7.55 31.97
CA ILE A 420 3.32 -7.96 30.82
C ILE A 420 2.46 -8.08 29.56
N ALA A 421 1.26 -8.69 29.66
CA ALA A 421 0.32 -8.80 28.55
C ALA A 421 -0.12 -7.42 28.03
N ALA A 422 -0.43 -6.47 28.91
CA ALA A 422 -0.75 -5.09 28.56
C ALA A 422 0.40 -4.36 27.85
N MET A 423 1.65 -4.59 28.29
CA MET A 423 2.83 -4.02 27.61
C MET A 423 3.00 -4.61 26.20
N ILE A 424 2.74 -5.91 26.02
CA ILE A 424 2.84 -6.59 24.72
C ILE A 424 1.70 -6.16 23.80
N ALA A 425 0.47 -6.06 24.30
CA ALA A 425 -0.69 -5.50 23.58
C ALA A 425 -0.38 -4.11 23.03
N SER A 426 0.14 -3.23 23.89
CA SER A 426 0.57 -1.88 23.51
C SER A 426 1.64 -1.89 22.41
N GLN A 427 2.59 -2.82 22.47
CA GLN A 427 3.66 -2.95 21.47
C GLN A 427 3.12 -3.33 20.09
N ALA A 428 2.16 -4.26 20.03
CA ALA A 428 1.52 -4.66 18.79
C ALA A 428 0.91 -3.45 18.06
N MET A 429 0.12 -2.64 18.78
CA MET A 429 -0.52 -1.45 18.20
C MET A 429 0.47 -0.33 17.81
N ILE A 430 1.55 -0.15 18.57
CA ILE A 430 2.63 0.76 18.18
C ILE A 430 3.29 0.30 16.86
N SER A 431 3.51 -1.01 16.72
CA SER A 431 4.07 -1.61 15.50
C SER A 431 3.12 -1.46 14.31
N ALA A 432 1.82 -1.73 14.50
CA ALA A 432 0.79 -1.52 13.48
C ALA A 432 0.76 -0.06 13.02
N THR A 433 0.90 0.90 13.95
CA THR A 433 0.98 2.33 13.64
C THR A 433 2.19 2.67 12.77
N PHE A 434 3.38 2.12 13.07
CA PHE A 434 4.57 2.33 12.25
C PHE A 434 4.41 1.77 10.83
N SER A 435 3.79 0.59 10.71
CA SER A 435 3.46 -0.02 9.41
C SER A 435 2.49 0.84 8.61
N CYS A 436 1.41 1.33 9.22
CA CYS A 436 0.45 2.23 8.60
C CYS A 436 1.11 3.52 8.09
N VAL A 437 1.97 4.16 8.90
CA VAL A 437 2.70 5.37 8.50
C VAL A 437 3.67 5.09 7.36
N LYS A 438 4.42 3.97 7.40
CA LYS A 438 5.32 3.56 6.31
C LYS A 438 4.56 3.34 5.00
N GLN A 439 3.43 2.63 5.03
CA GLN A 439 2.60 2.39 3.86
C GLN A 439 2.01 3.69 3.30
N SER A 440 1.57 4.59 4.18
CA SER A 440 1.09 5.93 3.79
C SER A 440 2.17 6.75 3.09
N MET A 441 3.42 6.68 3.57
CA MET A 441 4.57 7.35 2.95
C MET A 441 4.87 6.80 1.56
N ALA A 442 4.81 5.47 1.38
CA ALA A 442 5.06 4.81 0.09
C ALA A 442 4.03 5.21 -0.97
N LEU A 443 2.78 5.42 -0.59
CA LEU A 443 1.70 5.87 -1.47
C LEU A 443 1.65 7.40 -1.66
N GLY A 444 2.61 8.15 -1.12
CA GLY A 444 2.66 9.61 -1.25
C GLY A 444 1.59 10.35 -0.43
N CYS A 445 0.93 9.67 0.52
CA CYS A 445 -0.11 10.22 1.38
C CYS A 445 0.42 10.74 2.73
N PHE A 446 1.70 10.53 3.06
CA PHE A 446 2.28 11.00 4.31
C PHE A 446 3.68 11.59 4.11
N PRO A 447 4.06 12.65 4.88
CA PRO A 447 5.40 13.24 4.82
C PRO A 447 6.54 12.26 5.07
N ARG A 448 7.69 12.47 4.42
CA ARG A 448 8.83 11.54 4.55
C ARG A 448 9.47 11.63 5.95
N LEU A 449 9.43 10.52 6.70
CA LEU A 449 10.06 10.36 8.02
C LEU A 449 11.28 9.44 8.00
N LYS A 450 12.13 9.52 9.04
CA LYS A 450 13.25 8.59 9.23
C LYS A 450 12.72 7.23 9.69
N ILE A 451 13.02 6.19 8.91
CA ILE A 451 12.67 4.81 9.23
C ILE A 451 13.95 4.08 9.62
N ILE A 452 13.97 3.48 10.81
CA ILE A 452 15.08 2.63 11.28
C ILE A 452 14.57 1.19 11.29
N HIS A 453 15.22 0.31 10.54
CA HIS A 453 14.90 -1.11 10.56
C HIS A 453 15.64 -1.77 11.73
N THR A 454 14.89 -2.38 12.65
CA THR A 454 15.46 -2.93 13.88
C THR A 454 15.96 -4.37 13.73
N SER A 455 15.59 -5.05 12.63
CA SER A 455 16.02 -6.39 12.30
C SER A 455 16.46 -6.50 10.84
N ARG A 456 17.56 -7.21 10.61
CA ARG A 456 18.03 -7.59 9.26
C ARG A 456 17.32 -8.83 8.71
N ARG A 457 16.64 -9.61 9.57
CA ARG A 457 16.03 -10.90 9.20
C ARG A 457 14.51 -10.86 9.08
N LEU A 458 13.83 -9.94 9.77
CA LEU A 458 12.37 -9.81 9.76
C LEU A 458 11.96 -8.45 9.17
N MET A 459 11.40 -8.47 7.96
CA MET A 459 11.13 -7.26 7.14
C MET A 459 10.12 -6.27 7.73
N GLY A 460 9.27 -6.68 8.68
CA GLY A 460 8.25 -5.78 9.27
C GLY A 460 8.59 -5.18 10.64
N GLN A 461 9.79 -5.42 11.20
CA GLN A 461 10.18 -4.79 12.47
C GLN A 461 10.76 -3.38 12.24
N ILE A 462 9.85 -2.41 12.18
CA ILE A 462 10.12 -1.02 11.83
C ILE A 462 10.09 -0.16 13.09
N TYR A 463 11.03 0.79 13.21
CA TYR A 463 11.04 1.80 14.26
C TYR A 463 11.07 3.20 13.62
N ILE A 464 10.07 4.02 13.94
CA ILE A 464 9.98 5.42 13.49
C ILE A 464 10.09 6.33 14.72
N PRO A 465 11.28 6.91 15.00
CA PRO A 465 11.51 7.65 16.25
C PRO A 465 10.52 8.78 16.50
N VAL A 466 10.20 9.57 15.46
CA VAL A 466 9.30 10.72 15.57
C VAL A 466 7.89 10.30 15.99
N ILE A 467 7.37 9.25 15.36
CA ILE A 467 6.04 8.70 15.70
C ILE A 467 6.06 8.08 17.10
N ASN A 468 7.14 7.37 17.47
CA ASN A 468 7.25 6.79 18.80
C ASN A 468 7.18 7.84 19.93
N TRP A 469 7.93 8.94 19.79
CA TRP A 469 7.89 10.05 20.75
C TRP A 469 6.54 10.75 20.77
N PHE A 470 5.94 10.95 19.59
CA PHE A 470 4.60 11.52 19.47
C PHE A 470 3.55 10.65 20.20
N LEU A 471 3.53 9.34 19.92
CA LEU A 471 2.63 8.38 20.57
C LEU A 471 2.83 8.39 22.09
N MET A 472 4.09 8.34 22.56
CA MET A 472 4.39 8.39 24.00
C MET A 472 3.79 9.63 24.67
N ILE A 473 4.04 10.82 24.11
CA ILE A 473 3.53 12.08 24.67
C ILE A 473 2.00 12.06 24.70
N MET A 474 1.36 11.64 23.60
CA MET A 474 -0.09 11.59 23.53
C MET A 474 -0.70 10.58 24.51
N CYS A 475 -0.12 9.38 24.66
CA CYS A 475 -0.56 8.39 25.65
C CYS A 475 -0.47 8.96 27.07
N VAL A 476 0.64 9.64 27.42
CA VAL A 476 0.80 10.26 28.75
C VAL A 476 -0.23 11.37 28.96
N VAL A 477 -0.52 12.19 27.95
CA VAL A 477 -1.54 13.23 28.00
C VAL A 477 -2.94 12.62 28.23
N VAL A 478 -3.30 11.58 27.48
CA VAL A 478 -4.59 10.88 27.63
C VAL A 478 -4.75 10.32 29.04
N VAL A 479 -3.74 9.59 29.54
CA VAL A 479 -3.75 9.01 30.90
C VAL A 479 -3.86 10.10 31.98
N SER A 480 -3.18 11.24 31.79
CA SER A 480 -3.17 12.35 32.75
C SER A 480 -4.50 13.12 32.80
N ILE A 481 -5.19 13.24 31.66
CA ILE A 481 -6.47 13.96 31.53
C ILE A 481 -7.63 13.10 32.02
N PHE A 482 -7.78 11.88 31.50
CA PHE A 482 -8.96 11.07 31.75
C PHE A 482 -8.95 10.44 33.15
N ARG A 483 -7.79 10.01 33.65
CA ARG A 483 -7.59 9.43 35.00
C ARG A 483 -8.47 8.23 35.38
N SER A 484 -9.36 7.78 34.50
CA SER A 484 -10.30 6.68 34.68
C SER A 484 -10.25 5.75 33.47
N THR A 485 -10.32 4.44 33.73
CA THR A 485 -10.37 3.41 32.68
C THR A 485 -11.68 3.46 31.90
N THR A 486 -12.81 3.78 32.56
CA THR A 486 -14.14 3.87 31.93
C THR A 486 -14.22 5.03 30.95
N ASP A 487 -13.61 6.17 31.27
CA ASP A 487 -13.72 7.36 30.42
C ASP A 487 -12.85 7.22 29.16
N ILE A 488 -11.68 6.56 29.30
CA ILE A 488 -10.83 6.18 28.16
C ILE A 488 -11.55 5.12 27.31
N ALA A 489 -12.18 4.13 27.95
CA ALA A 489 -12.99 3.10 27.28
C ALA A 489 -14.13 3.69 26.45
N ASN A 490 -14.88 4.65 26.99
CA ASN A 490 -15.94 5.36 26.27
C ASN A 490 -15.42 6.12 25.05
N ALA A 491 -14.20 6.69 25.14
CA ALA A 491 -13.57 7.37 24.01
C ALA A 491 -13.18 6.40 22.89
N TYR A 492 -12.63 5.25 23.26
CA TYR A 492 -12.04 4.25 22.36
C TYR A 492 -13.01 3.74 21.28
N GLY A 493 -14.25 3.41 21.67
CA GLY A 493 -15.17 2.65 20.82
C GLY A 493 -15.53 3.30 19.47
N ILE A 494 -15.48 4.64 19.35
CA ILE A 494 -15.83 5.34 18.10
C ILE A 494 -14.78 5.11 17.02
N ALA A 495 -13.49 5.17 17.37
CA ALA A 495 -12.41 4.92 16.43
C ALA A 495 -12.51 3.48 15.92
N GLU A 496 -12.67 2.53 16.82
CA GLU A 496 -12.71 1.10 16.51
C GLU A 496 -13.83 0.77 15.53
N VAL A 497 -15.08 1.09 15.86
CA VAL A 497 -16.22 0.78 14.99
C VAL A 497 -16.12 1.54 13.67
N GLY A 498 -15.61 2.78 13.70
CA GLY A 498 -15.36 3.58 12.50
C GLY A 498 -14.40 2.89 11.53
N VAL A 499 -13.29 2.33 12.02
CA VAL A 499 -12.36 1.57 11.18
C VAL A 499 -13.01 0.28 10.67
N MET A 500 -13.74 -0.45 11.52
CA MET A 500 -14.42 -1.68 11.10
C MET A 500 -15.39 -1.44 9.95
N MET A 501 -16.13 -0.32 9.97
CA MET A 501 -17.04 0.09 8.88
C MET A 501 -16.28 0.43 7.59
N VAL A 502 -15.14 1.11 7.69
CA VAL A 502 -14.25 1.36 6.55
C VAL A 502 -13.77 0.04 5.96
N THR A 503 -13.31 -0.89 6.80
CA THR A 503 -12.85 -2.22 6.37
C THR A 503 -13.97 -3.02 5.70
N THR A 504 -15.18 -3.02 6.26
CA THR A 504 -16.36 -3.67 5.64
C THR A 504 -16.65 -3.10 4.25
N THR A 505 -16.55 -1.79 4.09
CA THR A 505 -16.74 -1.11 2.79
C THR A 505 -15.65 -1.50 1.79
N LEU A 506 -14.38 -1.49 2.19
CA LEU A 506 -13.26 -1.85 1.31
C LEU A 506 -13.28 -3.34 0.91
N VAL A 507 -13.55 -4.25 1.85
CA VAL A 507 -13.68 -5.68 1.57
C VAL A 507 -14.84 -5.92 0.60
N THR A 508 -15.96 -5.21 0.75
CA THR A 508 -17.09 -5.30 -0.21
C THR A 508 -16.65 -4.89 -1.62
N LEU A 509 -15.85 -3.82 -1.75
CA LEU A 509 -15.28 -3.43 -3.05
C LEU A 509 -14.36 -4.51 -3.61
N VAL A 510 -13.53 -5.15 -2.78
CA VAL A 510 -12.68 -6.28 -3.19
C VAL A 510 -13.50 -7.51 -3.61
N MET A 511 -14.59 -7.82 -2.89
CA MET A 511 -15.51 -8.92 -3.23
C MET A 511 -16.17 -8.73 -4.61
N LEU A 512 -16.49 -7.47 -4.94
CA LEU A 512 -17.11 -7.09 -6.21
C LEU A 512 -16.11 -6.99 -7.37
N LEU A 513 -14.93 -6.39 -7.15
CA LEU A 513 -13.95 -6.11 -8.20
C LEU A 513 -13.00 -7.28 -8.47
N ILE A 514 -12.53 -7.95 -7.42
CA ILE A 514 -11.40 -8.89 -7.49
C ILE A 514 -11.88 -10.33 -7.32
N TRP A 515 -12.67 -10.63 -6.29
CA TRP A 515 -13.16 -12.00 -6.07
C TRP A 515 -14.27 -12.40 -7.05
N GLN A 516 -14.87 -11.43 -7.77
CA GLN A 516 -15.93 -11.67 -8.76
C GLN A 516 -17.06 -12.55 -8.19
N THR A 517 -17.40 -12.32 -6.92
CA THR A 517 -18.42 -13.13 -6.23
C THR A 517 -19.83 -12.78 -6.70
N ASN A 518 -20.76 -13.73 -6.53
CA ASN A 518 -22.18 -13.51 -6.82
C ASN A 518 -22.69 -12.25 -6.11
N LEU A 519 -23.46 -11.41 -6.81
CA LEU A 519 -23.94 -10.12 -6.28
C LEU A 519 -24.66 -10.29 -4.95
N PHE A 520 -25.46 -11.36 -4.85
CA PHE A 520 -26.19 -11.69 -3.64
C PHE A 520 -25.25 -11.94 -2.46
N MET A 521 -24.18 -12.72 -2.63
CA MET A 521 -23.20 -12.95 -1.55
C MET A 521 -22.38 -11.69 -1.24
N ALA A 522 -22.00 -10.93 -2.27
CA ALA A 522 -21.27 -9.68 -2.11
C ALA A 522 -22.09 -8.60 -1.39
N LEU A 523 -23.42 -8.55 -1.57
CA LEU A 523 -24.33 -7.64 -0.86
C LEU A 523 -24.76 -8.19 0.51
N CYS A 524 -24.87 -9.51 0.66
CA CYS A 524 -25.19 -10.13 1.94
C CYS A 524 -24.11 -9.84 2.99
N PHE A 525 -22.84 -9.80 2.60
CA PHE A 525 -21.72 -9.49 3.51
C PHE A 525 -21.87 -8.11 4.21
N PRO A 526 -21.93 -6.96 3.51
CA PRO A 526 -22.11 -5.67 4.14
C PRO A 526 -23.51 -5.52 4.76
N LEU A 527 -24.53 -6.23 4.28
CA LEU A 527 -25.85 -6.18 4.90
C LEU A 527 -25.86 -6.82 6.29
N VAL A 528 -25.21 -7.97 6.47
CA VAL A 528 -25.12 -8.64 7.76
C VAL A 528 -24.12 -7.94 8.69
N PHE A 529 -22.87 -7.78 8.28
CA PHE A 529 -21.84 -7.22 9.18
C PHE A 529 -21.94 -5.71 9.32
N GLY A 530 -22.29 -5.01 8.23
CA GLY A 530 -22.50 -3.56 8.29
C GLY A 530 -23.73 -3.17 9.13
N SER A 531 -24.79 -3.98 9.17
CA SER A 531 -25.92 -3.70 10.08
C SER A 531 -25.54 -3.87 11.55
N ILE A 532 -24.77 -4.90 11.90
CA ILE A 532 -24.22 -5.09 13.25
C ILE A 532 -23.32 -3.91 13.64
N GLU A 533 -22.42 -3.50 12.75
CA GLU A 533 -21.53 -2.35 12.96
C GLU A 533 -22.30 -1.05 13.10
N LEU A 534 -23.36 -0.83 12.31
CA LEU A 534 -24.21 0.36 12.43
C LEU A 534 -24.94 0.42 13.78
N ILE A 535 -25.37 -0.73 14.33
CA ILE A 535 -25.96 -0.81 15.67
C ILE A 535 -24.92 -0.37 16.72
N TYR A 536 -23.70 -0.92 16.66
CA TYR A 536 -22.63 -0.51 17.57
C TYR A 536 -22.23 0.95 17.38
N PHE A 537 -22.11 1.42 16.14
CA PHE A 537 -21.74 2.78 15.82
C PHE A 537 -22.77 3.77 16.41
N SER A 538 -24.06 3.47 16.26
CA SER A 538 -25.13 4.26 16.86
C SER A 538 -25.06 4.27 18.40
N ALA A 539 -24.69 3.16 19.03
CA ALA A 539 -24.48 3.10 20.48
C ALA A 539 -23.29 3.97 20.91
N VAL A 540 -22.12 3.86 20.28
CA VAL A 540 -20.95 4.67 20.69
C VAL A 540 -21.09 6.14 20.30
N LEU A 541 -21.87 6.48 19.27
CA LEU A 541 -22.13 7.89 18.90
C LEU A 541 -22.83 8.66 20.02
N SER A 542 -23.65 7.97 20.84
CA SER A 542 -24.26 8.58 22.02
C SER A 542 -23.23 8.99 23.09
N LYS A 543 -22.02 8.40 23.05
CA LYS A 543 -20.91 8.63 24.00
C LYS A 543 -19.89 9.68 23.52
N VAL A 544 -20.15 10.39 22.43
CA VAL A 544 -19.24 11.44 21.93
C VAL A 544 -18.95 12.50 23.00
N LEU A 545 -19.96 12.88 23.79
CA LEU A 545 -19.82 13.86 24.87
C LEU A 545 -19.06 13.32 26.10
N GLU A 546 -19.00 12.00 26.27
CA GLU A 546 -18.34 11.33 27.40
C GLU A 546 -16.85 11.03 27.15
N GLY A 547 -16.29 11.49 26.02
CA GLY A 547 -14.88 11.29 25.66
C GLY A 547 -14.65 10.85 24.22
N GLY A 548 -15.70 10.36 23.54
CA GLY A 548 -15.66 9.90 22.14
C GLY A 548 -15.18 10.92 21.11
N TRP A 549 -15.22 12.21 21.44
CA TRP A 549 -14.69 13.28 20.60
C TRP A 549 -13.16 13.20 20.41
N LEU A 550 -12.42 12.62 21.37
CA LEU A 550 -10.96 12.62 21.37
C LEU A 550 -10.37 11.86 20.16
N PRO A 551 -10.70 10.57 19.92
CA PRO A 551 -10.20 9.87 18.73
C PRO A 551 -10.60 10.55 17.41
N LEU A 552 -11.79 11.19 17.36
CA LEU A 552 -12.21 11.95 16.18
C LEU A 552 -11.31 13.17 15.92
N VAL A 553 -10.86 13.85 16.97
CA VAL A 553 -9.89 14.95 16.85
C VAL A 553 -8.55 14.44 16.33
N PHE A 554 -8.04 13.32 16.85
CA PHE A 554 -6.80 12.72 16.34
C PHE A 554 -6.93 12.29 14.89
N ALA A 555 -8.02 11.60 14.54
CA ALA A 555 -8.30 11.17 13.17
C ALA A 555 -8.38 12.38 12.23
N THR A 556 -9.10 13.44 12.62
CA THR A 556 -9.22 14.67 11.80
C THR A 556 -7.88 15.37 11.61
N PHE A 557 -7.05 15.43 12.65
CA PHE A 557 -5.69 15.99 12.58
C PHE A 557 -4.83 15.22 11.57
N PHE A 558 -4.74 13.89 11.69
CA PHE A 558 -3.96 13.05 10.78
C PHE A 558 -4.51 13.06 9.36
N LEU A 559 -5.84 12.97 9.19
CA LEU A 559 -6.50 13.06 7.90
C LEU A 559 -6.15 14.37 7.19
N THR A 560 -6.14 15.49 7.91
CA THR A 560 -5.78 16.81 7.36
C THR A 560 -4.32 16.83 6.90
N VAL A 561 -3.40 16.34 7.73
CA VAL A 561 -1.96 16.24 7.37
C VAL A 561 -1.77 15.38 6.12
N MET A 562 -2.40 14.21 6.08
CA MET A 562 -2.29 13.26 4.97
C MET A 562 -2.90 13.81 3.68
N TYR A 563 -4.08 14.40 3.78
CA TYR A 563 -4.77 14.98 2.64
C TYR A 563 -4.02 16.17 2.04
N ILE A 564 -3.53 17.10 2.88
CA ILE A 564 -2.73 18.24 2.43
C ILE A 564 -1.44 17.77 1.75
N TRP A 565 -0.78 16.76 2.33
CA TRP A 565 0.45 16.21 1.76
C TRP A 565 0.20 15.53 0.41
N ASN A 566 -0.84 14.70 0.31
CA ASN A 566 -1.20 14.05 -0.94
C ASN A 566 -1.59 15.07 -2.01
N TYR A 567 -2.42 16.06 -1.66
CA TYR A 567 -2.85 17.13 -2.55
C TYR A 567 -1.64 17.92 -3.09
N GLY A 568 -0.75 18.37 -2.21
CA GLY A 568 0.46 19.10 -2.61
C GLY A 568 1.41 18.27 -3.47
N SER A 569 1.56 16.97 -3.17
CA SER A 569 2.39 16.04 -3.94
C SER A 569 1.83 15.80 -5.35
N VAL A 570 0.50 15.63 -5.48
CA VAL A 570 -0.17 15.48 -6.78
C VAL A 570 -0.03 16.77 -7.60
N LEU A 571 -0.22 17.94 -6.99
CA LEU A 571 -0.07 19.24 -7.68
C LEU A 571 1.36 19.48 -8.15
N LYS A 572 2.35 19.10 -7.34
CA LYS A 572 3.77 19.13 -7.70
C LYS A 572 4.01 18.29 -8.95
N TYR A 573 3.61 17.02 -8.89
CA TYR A 573 3.80 16.07 -9.98
C TYR A 573 3.11 16.52 -11.28
N GLN A 574 1.88 17.02 -11.20
CA GLN A 574 1.16 17.53 -12.37
C GLN A 574 1.85 18.74 -13.02
N SER A 575 2.49 19.59 -12.22
CA SER A 575 3.23 20.76 -12.70
C SER A 575 4.53 20.33 -13.38
N GLU A 576 5.26 19.39 -12.76
CA GLU A 576 6.46 18.78 -13.32
C GLU A 576 6.19 18.09 -14.67
N VAL A 577 5.04 17.40 -14.81
CA VAL A 577 4.62 16.78 -16.08
C VAL A 577 4.25 17.81 -17.15
N ARG A 578 3.63 18.93 -16.76
CA ARG A 578 3.23 20.01 -17.68
C ARG A 578 4.42 20.78 -18.23
N GLU A 579 5.43 21.02 -17.39
CA GLU A 579 6.64 21.76 -17.74
C GLU A 579 7.76 20.84 -18.25
N LYS A 580 7.46 19.60 -18.67
CA LYS A 580 8.47 18.71 -19.25
C LYS A 580 9.07 19.31 -20.53
N ILE A 581 10.36 19.05 -20.77
CA ILE A 581 11.04 19.46 -22.00
C ILE A 581 10.58 18.55 -23.15
N SER A 582 10.28 19.14 -24.31
CA SER A 582 9.94 18.37 -25.52
C SER A 582 11.17 17.63 -26.02
N MET A 583 10.97 16.44 -26.58
CA MET A 583 12.06 15.69 -27.19
C MET A 583 12.61 16.42 -28.43
N ASP A 584 11.75 17.12 -29.15
CA ASP A 584 12.12 17.90 -30.34
C ASP A 584 13.15 18.98 -30.00
N PHE A 585 12.98 19.69 -28.88
CA PHE A 585 13.95 20.67 -28.40
C PHE A 585 15.30 20.02 -28.06
N MET A 586 15.31 18.81 -27.51
CA MET A 586 16.56 18.08 -27.22
C MET A 586 17.29 17.66 -28.51
N HIS A 587 16.55 17.33 -29.56
CA HIS A 587 17.12 17.01 -30.86
C HIS A 587 17.71 18.26 -31.54
N GLU A 588 17.05 19.41 -31.42
CA GLU A 588 17.58 20.70 -31.91
C GLU A 588 18.92 21.09 -31.25
N LEU A 589 19.12 20.72 -29.98
CA LEU A 589 20.33 21.03 -29.23
C LEU A 589 21.56 20.16 -29.62
N GLY A 590 21.38 19.06 -30.37
CA GLY A 590 22.47 18.16 -30.80
C GLY A 590 23.09 17.32 -29.66
N SER A 591 24.01 16.40 -30.00
CA SER A 591 24.60 15.43 -29.07
C SER A 591 25.46 16.05 -27.96
N THR A 592 26.06 17.21 -28.23
CA THR A 592 26.79 18.02 -27.24
C THR A 592 25.86 18.87 -26.37
N LEU A 593 24.58 18.99 -26.74
CA LEU A 593 23.58 19.86 -26.11
C LEU A 593 24.03 21.34 -26.00
N GLY A 594 25.01 21.76 -26.80
CA GLY A 594 25.67 23.07 -26.66
C GLY A 594 26.47 23.25 -25.37
N THR A 595 26.92 22.15 -24.73
CA THR A 595 27.56 22.14 -23.40
C THR A 595 28.85 21.31 -23.38
N VAL A 596 29.69 21.55 -22.37
CA VAL A 596 30.94 20.78 -22.15
C VAL A 596 30.63 19.44 -21.49
N ARG A 597 31.15 18.34 -22.04
CA ARG A 597 31.03 16.99 -21.46
C ARG A 597 32.24 16.69 -20.56
N VAL A 598 32.00 16.51 -19.27
CA VAL A 598 32.99 16.17 -18.24
C VAL A 598 32.97 14.65 -18.03
N PRO A 599 34.12 13.97 -17.87
CA PRO A 599 34.15 12.53 -17.62
C PRO A 599 33.45 12.17 -16.29
N GLY A 600 32.64 11.12 -16.30
CA GLY A 600 31.91 10.62 -15.12
C GLY A 600 30.45 10.26 -15.40
N ILE A 601 29.76 9.72 -14.38
CA ILE A 601 28.32 9.42 -14.46
C ILE A 601 27.53 10.44 -13.64
N GLY A 602 26.63 11.16 -14.32
CA GLY A 602 25.66 12.06 -13.70
C GLY A 602 24.33 11.36 -13.43
N LEU A 603 24.03 11.07 -12.16
CA LEU A 603 22.75 10.49 -11.73
C LEU A 603 21.75 11.60 -11.43
N LEU A 604 20.80 11.86 -12.33
CA LEU A 604 19.74 12.86 -12.12
C LEU A 604 18.50 12.23 -11.53
N TYR A 605 18.27 12.47 -10.24
CA TYR A 605 17.09 11.98 -9.55
C TYR A 605 15.88 12.85 -9.83
N ASN A 606 14.84 12.26 -10.40
CA ASN A 606 13.57 12.92 -10.69
C ASN A 606 12.37 12.05 -10.26
N GLU A 607 11.19 12.67 -10.17
CA GLU A 607 9.94 11.98 -9.88
C GLU A 607 9.15 11.66 -11.18
N LEU A 608 9.60 12.18 -12.34
CA LEU A 608 9.00 11.97 -13.65
C LEU A 608 9.39 10.63 -14.29
N VAL A 609 8.37 9.83 -14.65
CA VAL A 609 8.54 8.56 -15.38
C VAL A 609 8.69 8.77 -16.89
N HIS A 610 8.09 9.83 -17.41
CA HIS A 610 8.07 10.15 -18.84
C HIS A 610 8.55 11.59 -19.09
N GLY A 611 9.40 11.76 -20.11
CA GLY A 611 9.98 13.05 -20.48
C GLY A 611 11.20 13.46 -19.66
N ILE A 612 11.86 14.54 -20.10
CA ILE A 612 13.00 15.13 -19.39
C ILE A 612 12.48 16.25 -18.49
N PRO A 613 12.85 16.28 -17.19
CA PRO A 613 12.38 17.30 -16.27
C PRO A 613 12.89 18.69 -16.66
N SER A 614 12.05 19.73 -16.53
CA SER A 614 12.45 21.14 -16.76
C SER A 614 13.67 21.57 -15.96
N ILE A 615 13.88 20.96 -14.79
CA ILE A 615 15.02 21.26 -13.93
C ILE A 615 16.36 20.96 -14.60
N PHE A 616 16.39 20.00 -15.53
CA PHE A 616 17.57 19.71 -16.33
C PHE A 616 17.85 20.86 -17.31
N GLY A 617 16.82 21.39 -17.97
CA GLY A 617 16.95 22.57 -18.85
C GLY A 617 17.42 23.81 -18.08
N GLN A 618 16.84 24.07 -16.92
CA GLN A 618 17.28 25.17 -16.05
C GLN A 618 18.73 24.98 -15.58
N PHE A 619 19.14 23.73 -15.32
CA PHE A 619 20.52 23.40 -15.00
C PHE A 619 21.46 23.71 -16.16
N LEU A 620 21.14 23.27 -17.39
CA LEU A 620 21.93 23.58 -18.58
C LEU A 620 22.10 25.08 -18.83
N LEU A 621 21.04 25.88 -18.59
CA LEU A 621 21.10 27.34 -18.71
C LEU A 621 22.00 27.99 -17.65
N SER A 622 22.07 27.41 -16.45
CA SER A 622 22.83 27.98 -15.33
C SER A 622 24.28 27.52 -15.33
N LEU A 623 24.53 26.28 -15.76
CA LEU A 623 25.83 25.64 -15.81
C LEU A 623 25.90 24.79 -17.10
N PRO A 624 26.55 25.28 -18.17
CA PRO A 624 26.62 24.62 -19.46
C PRO A 624 27.68 23.50 -19.49
N ALA A 625 27.65 22.60 -18.49
CA ALA A 625 28.49 21.42 -18.43
C ALA A 625 27.72 20.23 -17.86
N ILE A 626 27.91 19.07 -18.48
CA ILE A 626 27.23 17.82 -18.17
C ILE A 626 28.20 16.66 -18.14
N HIS A 627 27.81 15.56 -17.53
CA HIS A 627 28.63 14.35 -17.48
C HIS A 627 28.64 13.60 -18.82
N SER A 628 29.68 12.81 -19.08
CA SER A 628 29.82 12.00 -20.30
C SER A 628 28.66 11.03 -20.44
N THR A 629 28.25 10.39 -19.34
CA THR A 629 27.02 9.59 -19.26
C THR A 629 26.04 10.20 -18.25
N ILE A 630 24.79 10.35 -18.66
CA ILE A 630 23.72 10.85 -17.79
C ILE A 630 22.65 9.78 -17.63
N VAL A 631 22.30 9.48 -16.39
CA VAL A 631 21.21 8.56 -16.07
C VAL A 631 20.13 9.31 -15.29
N PHE A 632 18.95 9.45 -15.90
CA PHE A 632 17.75 9.95 -15.22
C PHE A 632 17.19 8.83 -14.34
N VAL A 633 17.40 8.92 -13.03
CA VAL A 633 16.95 7.93 -12.06
C VAL A 633 15.61 8.34 -11.47
N CYS A 634 14.56 7.60 -11.83
CA CYS A 634 13.25 7.74 -11.23
C CYS A 634 13.02 6.62 -10.21
N ILE A 635 12.88 6.97 -8.93
CA ILE A 635 12.51 6.00 -7.89
C ILE A 635 10.99 5.99 -7.75
N LYS A 636 10.38 4.85 -8.04
CA LYS A 636 8.93 4.67 -8.01
C LYS A 636 8.55 3.59 -7.00
N TYR A 637 7.59 3.91 -6.14
CA TYR A 637 6.91 2.91 -5.34
C TYR A 637 5.71 2.36 -6.12
N VAL A 638 5.70 1.05 -6.35
CA VAL A 638 4.61 0.34 -6.99
C VAL A 638 3.67 -0.24 -5.93
N PRO A 639 2.36 -0.35 -6.21
CA PRO A 639 1.37 -0.89 -5.26
C PRO A 639 1.48 -2.42 -5.19
N VAL A 640 2.64 -2.93 -4.81
CA VAL A 640 3.02 -4.34 -4.61
C VAL A 640 3.93 -4.41 -3.39
N PRO A 641 3.89 -5.46 -2.56
CA PRO A 641 4.66 -5.49 -1.32
C PRO A 641 6.17 -5.49 -1.58
N VAL A 642 6.65 -6.36 -2.48
CA VAL A 642 8.08 -6.54 -2.78
C VAL A 642 8.24 -6.68 -4.29
N VAL A 643 9.24 -6.01 -4.87
CA VAL A 643 9.63 -6.13 -6.27
C VAL A 643 10.89 -7.01 -6.37
N PRO A 644 10.88 -8.06 -7.21
CA PRO A 644 12.06 -8.88 -7.47
C PRO A 644 13.27 -8.05 -7.91
N GLN A 645 14.49 -8.50 -7.62
CA GLN A 645 15.70 -7.73 -7.95
C GLN A 645 15.90 -7.54 -9.46
N GLU A 646 15.53 -8.55 -10.24
CA GLU A 646 15.66 -8.59 -11.71
C GLU A 646 14.74 -7.55 -12.38
N GLU A 647 13.56 -7.31 -11.81
CA GLU A 647 12.56 -6.36 -12.32
C GLU A 647 12.70 -4.95 -11.71
N ARG A 648 13.63 -4.79 -10.77
CA ARG A 648 13.76 -3.55 -9.98
C ARG A 648 14.23 -2.39 -10.83
N PHE A 649 15.15 -2.62 -11.76
CA PHE A 649 15.74 -1.57 -12.59
C PHE A 649 15.28 -1.73 -14.03
N LEU A 650 14.51 -0.75 -14.50
CA LEU A 650 14.13 -0.66 -15.92
C LEU A 650 14.93 0.43 -16.60
N PHE A 651 15.72 0.05 -17.60
CA PHE A 651 16.48 0.99 -18.41
C PHE A 651 15.80 1.26 -19.75
N ARG A 652 15.90 2.50 -20.21
CA ARG A 652 15.53 2.94 -21.56
C ARG A 652 16.46 4.04 -22.03
N ARG A 653 16.75 4.10 -23.32
CA ARG A 653 17.46 5.23 -23.92
C ARG A 653 16.51 6.43 -24.06
N VAL A 654 16.99 7.63 -23.77
CA VAL A 654 16.18 8.87 -23.86
C VAL A 654 16.37 9.55 -25.21
N CYS A 655 17.61 9.61 -25.68
CA CYS A 655 18.02 10.23 -26.94
C CYS A 655 18.77 9.20 -27.81
N PRO A 656 19.11 9.51 -29.08
CA PRO A 656 19.90 8.63 -29.94
C PRO A 656 21.26 8.25 -29.32
N LYS A 657 21.93 7.23 -29.89
CA LYS A 657 23.11 6.60 -29.27
C LYS A 657 24.18 7.61 -28.83
N ASP A 658 24.44 8.61 -29.67
CA ASP A 658 25.48 9.64 -29.50
C ASP A 658 25.32 10.56 -28.27
N TYR A 659 24.15 10.58 -27.62
CA TYR A 659 23.88 11.46 -26.48
C TYR A 659 24.33 10.85 -25.14
N HIS A 660 24.50 9.51 -25.06
CA HIS A 660 24.78 8.76 -23.83
C HIS A 660 23.85 9.14 -22.65
N MET A 661 22.56 9.27 -22.95
CA MET A 661 21.51 9.61 -21.97
C MET A 661 20.55 8.45 -21.78
N PHE A 662 20.53 7.92 -20.56
CA PHE A 662 19.70 6.79 -20.17
C PHE A 662 18.66 7.22 -19.15
N ARG A 663 17.54 6.50 -19.09
CA ARG A 663 16.56 6.57 -18.02
C ARG A 663 16.55 5.26 -17.29
N CYS A 664 16.65 5.33 -15.97
CA CYS A 664 16.53 4.21 -15.06
C CYS A 664 15.29 4.41 -14.18
N ILE A 665 14.33 3.50 -14.23
CA ILE A 665 13.20 3.47 -13.30
C ILE A 665 13.47 2.37 -12.28
N ALA A 666 13.74 2.79 -11.05
CA ALA A 666 13.94 1.90 -9.92
C ALA A 666 12.60 1.67 -9.21
N ARG A 667 12.00 0.49 -9.40
CA ARG A 667 10.71 0.08 -8.84
C ARG A 667 10.89 -0.57 -7.48
N TYR A 668 10.21 -0.05 -6.47
CA TYR A 668 10.21 -0.58 -5.12
C TYR A 668 8.78 -0.89 -4.69
N GLY A 669 8.57 -2.03 -4.05
CA GLY A 669 7.34 -2.32 -3.34
C GLY A 669 7.22 -1.51 -2.06
N TYR A 670 6.02 -1.41 -1.49
CA TYR A 670 5.82 -0.66 -0.24
C TYR A 670 6.53 -1.27 0.98
N LYS A 671 6.97 -2.53 0.91
CA LYS A 671 7.85 -3.15 1.91
C LYS A 671 9.34 -3.07 1.56
N ASP A 672 9.69 -2.85 0.30
CA ASP A 672 11.09 -2.92 -0.13
C ASP A 672 11.96 -1.93 0.61
N ILE A 673 13.17 -2.39 0.95
CA ILE A 673 14.15 -1.64 1.70
C ILE A 673 15.16 -1.11 0.71
N ARG A 674 15.30 0.21 0.69
CA ARG A 674 16.49 0.82 0.11
C ARG A 674 17.63 0.61 1.10
N LYS A 675 18.52 -0.35 0.82
CA LYS A 675 19.77 -0.48 1.57
C LYS A 675 20.48 0.87 1.48
N GLU A 676 20.87 1.44 2.62
CA GLU A 676 21.46 2.77 2.71
C GLU A 676 22.91 2.83 2.15
N ASP A 677 23.41 1.75 1.54
CA ASP A 677 24.72 1.75 0.89
C ASP A 677 24.57 2.21 -0.58
N HIS A 678 24.96 3.45 -0.87
CA HIS A 678 24.97 3.98 -2.24
C HIS A 678 25.86 3.18 -3.17
N LEU A 679 26.97 2.65 -2.66
CA LEU A 679 27.87 1.77 -3.41
C LEU A 679 27.14 0.53 -3.94
N ALA A 680 26.26 -0.08 -3.14
CA ALA A 680 25.49 -1.24 -3.58
C ALA A 680 24.44 -0.86 -4.62
N PHE A 681 23.86 0.35 -4.51
CA PHE A 681 22.94 0.86 -5.52
C PHE A 681 23.65 1.18 -6.83
N GLU A 682 24.80 1.84 -6.79
CA GLU A 682 25.65 2.13 -7.95
C GLU A 682 26.05 0.85 -8.68
N GLN A 683 26.53 -0.17 -7.95
CA GLN A 683 26.89 -1.47 -8.52
C GLN A 683 25.72 -2.15 -9.23
N LEU A 684 24.55 -2.20 -8.59
CA LEU A 684 23.35 -2.79 -9.19
C LEU A 684 22.85 -1.99 -10.39
N LEU A 685 22.95 -0.67 -10.35
CA LEU A 685 22.57 0.23 -11.43
C LEU A 685 23.48 0.03 -12.65
N VAL A 686 24.79 -0.03 -12.44
CA VAL A 686 25.79 -0.29 -13.50
C VAL A 686 25.59 -1.67 -14.10
N GLN A 687 25.45 -2.72 -13.28
CA GLN A 687 25.24 -4.08 -13.77
C GLN A 687 23.96 -4.18 -14.61
N SER A 688 22.90 -3.50 -14.19
CA SER A 688 21.63 -3.45 -14.93
C SER A 688 21.75 -2.64 -16.22
N LEU A 689 22.55 -1.57 -16.25
CA LEU A 689 22.83 -0.79 -17.46
C LEU A 689 23.67 -1.58 -18.47
N GLU A 690 24.72 -2.28 -18.02
CA GLU A 690 25.51 -3.16 -18.90
C GLU A 690 24.65 -4.25 -19.53
N ASN A 691 23.77 -4.89 -18.73
CA ASN A 691 22.85 -5.90 -19.23
C ASN A 691 21.86 -5.32 -20.24
N PHE A 692 21.39 -4.09 -20.02
CA PHE A 692 20.53 -3.38 -20.98
C PHE A 692 21.26 -3.13 -22.31
N LEU A 693 22.50 -2.65 -22.29
CA LEU A 693 23.29 -2.39 -23.50
C LEU A 693 23.54 -3.68 -24.31
N ARG A 694 23.88 -4.78 -23.62
CA ARG A 694 24.04 -6.09 -24.27
C ARG A 694 22.76 -6.56 -24.93
N LYS A 695 21.61 -6.41 -24.26
CA LYS A 695 20.30 -6.81 -24.78
C LYS A 695 19.87 -5.94 -25.97
N GLU A 696 20.05 -4.62 -25.88
CA GLU A 696 19.75 -3.68 -26.97
C GLU A 696 20.56 -4.01 -28.24
N ALA A 697 21.84 -4.39 -28.09
CA ALA A 697 22.66 -4.82 -29.22
C ALA A 697 22.19 -6.16 -29.82
N GLN A 698 21.79 -7.13 -28.99
CA GLN A 698 21.22 -8.40 -29.46
C GLN A 698 19.92 -8.20 -30.24
N ASP A 699 19.03 -7.33 -29.74
CA ASP A 699 17.77 -7.02 -30.41
C ASP A 699 18.01 -6.36 -31.78
N LEU A 700 18.96 -5.42 -31.86
CA LEU A 700 19.35 -4.79 -33.13
C LEU A 700 19.98 -5.79 -34.11
N ALA A 701 20.83 -6.69 -33.64
CA ALA A 701 21.40 -7.76 -34.46
C ALA A 701 20.30 -8.68 -35.02
N LEU A 702 19.29 -9.01 -34.21
CA LEU A 702 18.14 -9.82 -34.63
C LEU A 702 17.27 -9.09 -35.66
N GLU A 703 16.98 -7.79 -35.46
CA GLU A 703 16.25 -6.97 -36.43
C GLU A 703 17.00 -6.83 -37.76
N SER A 704 18.32 -6.66 -37.71
CA SER A 704 19.15 -6.62 -38.93
C SER A 704 19.12 -7.95 -39.69
N SER A 705 19.18 -9.08 -38.98
CA SER A 705 19.12 -10.43 -39.55
C SER A 705 17.76 -10.72 -40.22
N LEU A 706 16.66 -10.28 -39.59
CA LEU A 706 15.31 -10.40 -40.17
C LEU A 706 15.14 -9.54 -41.43
N THR A 707 15.79 -8.38 -41.47
CA THR A 707 15.75 -7.48 -42.63
C THR A 707 16.56 -8.05 -43.81
N GLU A 708 17.67 -8.74 -43.56
CA GLU A 708 18.45 -9.44 -44.59
C GLU A 708 17.68 -10.63 -45.20
N MET A 709 16.95 -11.40 -44.39
CA MET A 709 16.12 -12.51 -44.88
C MET A 709 14.96 -12.07 -45.80
N ASP A 710 14.38 -10.88 -45.58
CA ASP A 710 13.34 -10.33 -46.45
C ASP A 710 13.89 -9.88 -47.82
N ILE A 711 15.15 -9.45 -47.89
CA ILE A 711 15.81 -8.99 -49.13
C ILE A 711 16.17 -10.16 -50.05
N ASP A 712 16.63 -11.29 -49.49
CA ASP A 712 16.97 -12.50 -50.26
C ASP A 712 15.75 -13.22 -50.86
N SER A 713 14.52 -12.90 -50.39
CA SER A 713 13.28 -13.46 -50.95
C SER A 713 12.81 -12.80 -52.26
N VAL A 714 13.39 -11.64 -52.63
CA VAL A 714 12.97 -10.85 -53.81
C VAL A 714 13.88 -11.08 -55.04
N SER A 715 15.00 -11.80 -54.90
CA SER A 715 15.98 -11.98 -55.97
C SER A 715 16.14 -13.39 -56.51
N VAL A 716 15.05 -14.13 -56.76
CA VAL A 716 15.09 -15.29 -57.67
C VAL A 716 13.76 -15.45 -58.43
N SER A 717 13.65 -14.85 -59.62
CA SER A 717 12.91 -15.47 -60.74
C SER A 717 13.18 -14.70 -62.03
N SER A 718 14.06 -15.25 -62.87
CA SER A 718 14.13 -14.91 -64.29
C SER A 718 14.16 -16.21 -65.09
N ARG A 719 13.26 -16.29 -66.09
CA ARG A 719 13.11 -17.32 -67.16
C ARG A 719 12.51 -18.67 -66.72
N ASP A 720 11.60 -19.33 -67.44
CA ASP A 720 11.05 -19.19 -68.80
C ASP A 720 9.61 -19.76 -68.88
N TYR A 721 8.82 -19.27 -69.83
CA TYR A 721 7.48 -19.76 -70.18
C TYR A 721 7.55 -21.00 -71.10
N GLY A 722 6.71 -22.01 -70.84
CA GLY A 722 6.57 -23.17 -71.72
C GLY A 722 5.46 -24.15 -71.32
N THR A 723 4.24 -23.84 -71.79
CA THR A 723 2.97 -24.59 -71.96
C THR A 723 2.80 -26.11 -71.67
N GLN A 724 1.59 -26.40 -71.16
CA GLN A 724 0.67 -27.55 -71.37
C GLN A 724 0.69 -28.78 -70.43
N GLY A 725 -0.49 -29.09 -69.85
CA GLY A 725 -1.00 -30.47 -69.80
C GLY A 725 -1.54 -31.03 -68.47
N SER A 726 -2.81 -30.73 -68.16
CA SER A 726 -3.89 -31.64 -67.70
C SER A 726 -3.79 -32.62 -66.50
N TYR A 727 -4.89 -32.61 -65.71
CA TYR A 727 -5.49 -33.63 -64.82
C TYR A 727 -5.01 -33.80 -63.36
N GLY A 728 -5.97 -33.63 -62.43
CA GLY A 728 -6.26 -34.60 -61.37
C GLY A 728 -5.94 -34.20 -59.92
N ASN A 729 -7.00 -34.08 -59.11
CA ASN A 729 -7.10 -34.18 -57.65
C ASN A 729 -5.83 -34.53 -56.84
N GLU A 730 -5.60 -33.83 -55.71
CA GLU A 730 -5.57 -34.51 -54.40
C GLU A 730 -5.54 -33.56 -53.19
N GLU A 731 -6.18 -34.04 -52.14
CA GLU A 731 -6.40 -33.45 -50.81
C GLU A 731 -5.11 -33.27 -50.01
N LEU A 732 -5.09 -32.22 -49.18
CA LEU A 732 -4.20 -32.08 -48.03
C LEU A 732 -4.39 -33.25 -47.05
N LYS A 733 -3.38 -34.09 -46.88
CA LYS A 733 -3.17 -34.89 -45.66
C LYS A 733 -1.70 -34.95 -45.23
N ILE A 734 -1.51 -34.63 -43.95
CA ILE A 734 -0.32 -34.78 -43.13
C ILE A 734 0.14 -36.26 -43.13
N PRO A 735 1.44 -36.54 -42.94
CA PRO A 735 1.77 -37.57 -41.95
C PRO A 735 3.04 -37.33 -41.11
N LEU A 736 2.89 -37.68 -39.82
CA LEU A 736 3.93 -37.98 -38.84
C LEU A 736 4.44 -39.44 -39.04
N MET A 737 5.77 -39.59 -38.96
CA MET A 737 6.60 -40.70 -38.44
C MET A 737 6.31 -42.17 -38.84
N HIS A 738 7.27 -42.80 -39.53
CA HIS A 738 7.72 -44.18 -39.21
C HIS A 738 9.13 -44.53 -39.75
N ASP A 739 10.04 -44.73 -38.80
CA ASP A 739 10.89 -45.90 -38.54
C ASP A 739 11.51 -46.73 -39.69
N ARG A 740 12.83 -46.96 -39.61
CA ARG A 740 13.50 -48.10 -40.27
C ARG A 740 14.60 -48.67 -39.36
N ARG A 741 14.46 -49.96 -39.05
CA ARG A 741 15.27 -50.82 -38.17
C ARG A 741 16.48 -51.49 -38.87
N LEU A 742 17.53 -51.67 -38.07
CA LEU A 742 18.46 -52.82 -37.87
C LEU A 742 19.45 -53.32 -38.96
N GLU A 743 20.74 -53.34 -38.57
CA GLU A 743 21.74 -54.45 -38.54
C GLU A 743 23.16 -53.82 -38.34
N GLU A 744 24.19 -54.35 -37.66
CA GLU A 744 24.42 -55.36 -36.61
C GLU A 744 25.93 -55.24 -36.18
N ALA A 745 26.27 -55.72 -34.97
CA ALA A 745 27.59 -56.18 -34.46
C ALA A 745 28.66 -55.20 -33.87
N GLY A 746 29.07 -55.47 -32.60
CA GLY A 746 30.48 -55.38 -32.16
C GLY A 746 30.86 -54.67 -30.84
N THR A 747 30.65 -55.34 -29.69
CA THR A 747 31.57 -55.47 -28.51
C THR A 747 32.28 -54.26 -27.83
N SER A 748 31.98 -54.15 -26.51
CA SER A 748 32.86 -54.05 -25.33
C SER A 748 33.58 -52.76 -24.85
N THR A 749 33.37 -52.50 -23.55
CA THR A 749 34.30 -52.06 -22.47
C THR A 749 34.69 -50.57 -22.29
N SER A 750 34.16 -50.00 -21.19
CA SER A 750 34.82 -49.23 -20.10
C SER A 750 35.84 -48.13 -20.40
N GLU A 751 35.57 -46.88 -19.95
CA GLU A 751 36.23 -46.20 -18.82
C GLU A 751 35.90 -44.69 -18.77
N GLU A 752 36.21 -44.10 -17.63
CA GLU A 752 35.81 -42.80 -17.05
C GLU A 752 36.19 -41.53 -17.86
N ALA A 753 35.36 -40.49 -17.78
CA ALA A 753 35.81 -39.09 -17.78
C ALA A 753 34.69 -38.10 -17.39
N SER A 754 34.83 -37.51 -16.19
CA SER A 754 34.51 -36.11 -15.84
C SER A 754 33.40 -35.36 -16.60
N ALA A 755 32.32 -35.06 -15.87
CA ALA A 755 31.29 -34.10 -16.26
C ALA A 755 31.87 -32.68 -16.43
N ALA A 756 32.14 -32.31 -17.68
CA ALA A 756 32.42 -30.95 -18.10
C ALA A 756 31.08 -30.21 -18.33
N LEU A 757 31.03 -28.99 -17.83
CA LEU A 757 30.02 -27.96 -18.10
C LEU A 757 29.79 -27.80 -19.62
N PRO A 758 28.58 -27.48 -20.10
CA PRO A 758 28.39 -27.16 -21.50
C PRO A 758 29.14 -25.87 -21.84
N SER A 759 30.08 -26.01 -22.77
CA SER A 759 30.95 -24.99 -23.33
C SER A 759 30.14 -23.86 -23.97
N SER A 760 30.54 -22.64 -23.62
CA SER A 760 30.31 -21.40 -24.35
C SER A 760 30.55 -21.59 -25.85
N VAL A 761 29.47 -21.54 -26.63
CA VAL A 761 29.55 -21.22 -28.05
C VAL A 761 29.36 -19.71 -28.14
N MET A 762 30.47 -18.98 -28.09
CA MET A 762 30.52 -17.58 -28.47
C MET A 762 30.39 -17.52 -30.00
N SER A 763 29.38 -16.82 -30.49
CA SER A 763 29.28 -16.42 -31.90
C SER A 763 30.18 -15.21 -32.14
N SER A 764 31.04 -15.32 -33.15
CA SER A 764 32.13 -14.40 -33.47
C SER A 764 31.70 -13.20 -34.31
N ASP A 765 30.72 -12.43 -33.85
CA ASP A 765 30.45 -11.06 -34.34
C ASP A 765 29.87 -10.25 -33.17
N GLU A 766 30.75 -9.80 -32.26
CA GLU A 766 30.39 -8.75 -31.32
C GLU A 766 30.39 -7.41 -32.08
N ASP A 767 29.23 -6.77 -32.15
CA ASP A 767 29.04 -5.48 -32.82
C ASP A 767 30.06 -4.44 -32.28
N PRO A 768 30.98 -3.89 -33.10
CA PRO A 768 32.05 -2.99 -32.64
C PRO A 768 31.51 -1.71 -31.96
N SER A 769 30.24 -1.38 -32.22
CA SER A 769 29.55 -0.28 -31.55
C SER A 769 29.25 -0.55 -30.08
N LEU A 770 28.98 -1.82 -29.70
CA LEU A 770 28.72 -2.23 -28.32
C LEU A 770 30.00 -2.18 -27.47
N GLU A 771 31.12 -2.67 -28.01
CA GLU A 771 32.40 -2.67 -27.30
C GLU A 771 32.87 -1.24 -27.02
N TYR A 772 32.68 -0.33 -27.98
CA TYR A 772 32.93 1.09 -27.79
C TYR A 772 32.05 1.69 -26.67
N GLU A 773 30.73 1.46 -26.67
CA GLU A 773 29.85 1.98 -25.61
C GLU A 773 30.17 1.42 -24.22
N LEU A 774 30.49 0.12 -24.13
CA LEU A 774 30.89 -0.51 -22.86
C LEU A 774 32.25 0.04 -22.37
N SER A 775 33.19 0.32 -23.27
CA SER A 775 34.47 0.93 -22.90
C SER A 775 34.29 2.37 -22.39
N ALA A 776 33.46 3.18 -23.07
CA ALA A 776 33.14 4.54 -22.65
C ALA A 776 32.39 4.57 -21.31
N LEU A 777 31.51 3.58 -21.06
CA LEU A 777 30.84 3.42 -19.77
C LEU A 777 31.84 3.08 -18.65
N ARG A 778 32.81 2.19 -18.90
CA ARG A 778 33.87 1.86 -17.92
C ARG A 778 34.72 3.07 -17.56
N GLU A 779 35.13 3.85 -18.55
CA GLU A 779 35.88 5.10 -18.33
C GLU A 779 35.07 6.12 -17.50
N ALA A 780 33.76 6.21 -17.76
CA ALA A 780 32.86 7.04 -16.97
C ALA A 780 32.69 6.54 -15.52
N ILE A 781 32.69 5.22 -15.29
CA ILE A 781 32.64 4.61 -13.95
C ILE A 781 33.92 4.93 -13.17
N ASP A 782 35.09 4.78 -13.80
CA ASP A 782 36.39 5.05 -13.18
C ASP A 782 36.55 6.53 -12.77
N SER A 783 35.87 7.42 -13.50
CA SER A 783 35.83 8.86 -13.22
C SER A 783 34.88 9.25 -12.07
N GLY A 784 34.01 8.34 -11.64
CA GLY A 784 33.14 8.49 -10.47
C GLY A 784 31.71 8.99 -10.73
N PHE A 785 30.89 8.98 -9.68
CA PHE A 785 29.47 9.34 -9.70
C PHE A 785 29.19 10.71 -9.09
N THR A 786 28.39 11.51 -9.79
CA THR A 786 27.83 12.78 -9.31
C THR A 786 26.31 12.70 -9.22
N TYR A 787 25.77 13.10 -8.08
CA TYR A 787 24.35 13.00 -7.74
C TYR A 787 23.65 14.33 -7.94
N PHE A 788 22.79 14.42 -8.94
CA PHE A 788 21.96 15.58 -9.21
C PHE A 788 20.58 15.40 -8.56
N LEU A 789 20.31 16.22 -7.55
CA LEU A 789 19.07 16.15 -6.77
C LEU A 789 18.16 17.32 -7.13
N ALA A 790 17.05 16.99 -7.78
CA ALA A 790 16.01 17.96 -8.12
C ALA A 790 15.23 18.40 -6.86
N HIS A 791 15.18 19.70 -6.61
CA HIS A 791 14.41 20.31 -5.52
C HIS A 791 13.31 21.23 -6.05
N GLY A 792 12.19 20.64 -6.48
CA GLY A 792 11.03 21.38 -6.97
C GLY A 792 10.12 21.88 -5.86
N ASP A 793 10.12 23.17 -5.51
CA ASP A 793 9.13 23.80 -4.61
C ASP A 793 7.82 24.11 -5.34
N VAL A 794 6.71 24.22 -4.61
CA VAL A 794 5.38 24.49 -5.19
C VAL A 794 4.80 25.73 -4.53
N ARG A 795 4.40 26.72 -5.33
CA ARG A 795 3.72 27.94 -4.86
C ARG A 795 2.43 28.18 -5.61
N ALA A 796 1.40 28.62 -4.90
CA ALA A 796 0.13 28.97 -5.52
C ALA A 796 0.25 30.25 -6.37
N LYS A 797 -0.36 30.26 -7.57
CA LYS A 797 -0.47 31.46 -8.42
C LYS A 797 -1.18 32.61 -7.70
N LYS A 798 -0.84 33.86 -8.06
CA LYS A 798 -1.45 35.08 -7.48
C LYS A 798 -2.98 35.13 -7.67
N ASN A 799 -3.52 34.47 -8.70
CA ASN A 799 -4.95 34.45 -8.99
C ASN A 799 -5.69 33.24 -8.37
N SER A 800 -4.99 32.35 -7.66
CA SER A 800 -5.60 31.18 -7.02
C SER A 800 -6.49 31.58 -5.83
N PHE A 801 -7.54 30.80 -5.60
CA PHE A 801 -8.48 30.98 -4.49
C PHE A 801 -7.75 30.96 -3.13
N PHE A 802 -8.26 31.69 -2.14
CA PHE A 802 -7.62 31.87 -0.83
C PHE A 802 -7.27 30.54 -0.15
N LEU A 803 -8.21 29.57 -0.15
CA LEU A 803 -7.98 28.25 0.45
C LEU A 803 -6.81 27.51 -0.20
N LYS A 804 -6.67 27.56 -1.53
CA LYS A 804 -5.56 26.94 -2.25
C LYS A 804 -4.22 27.59 -1.88
N LYS A 805 -4.20 28.92 -1.73
CA LYS A 805 -3.00 29.64 -1.26
C LYS A 805 -2.63 29.26 0.17
N LEU A 806 -3.61 29.19 1.07
CA LEU A 806 -3.42 28.80 2.47
C LEU A 806 -2.81 27.39 2.56
N VAL A 807 -3.42 26.42 1.88
CA VAL A 807 -2.99 25.01 1.90
C VAL A 807 -1.58 24.85 1.32
N ILE A 808 -1.29 25.45 0.17
CA ILE A 808 -0.01 25.24 -0.53
C ILE A 808 1.12 26.07 0.10
N ASN A 809 0.93 27.38 0.25
CA ASN A 809 2.03 28.28 0.63
C ASN A 809 2.37 28.19 2.13
N TYR A 810 1.41 27.80 2.98
CA TYR A 810 1.63 27.68 4.43
C TYR A 810 1.70 26.23 4.87
N PHE A 811 0.60 25.47 4.78
CA PHE A 811 0.56 24.12 5.38
C PHE A 811 1.47 23.11 4.68
N TYR A 812 1.38 22.99 3.37
CA TYR A 812 2.23 22.07 2.60
C TYR A 812 3.71 22.48 2.68
N ALA A 813 4.01 23.77 2.52
CA ALA A 813 5.36 24.29 2.69
C ALA A 813 5.92 24.05 4.11
N PHE A 814 5.09 24.21 5.15
CA PHE A 814 5.46 23.93 6.53
C PHE A 814 5.77 22.44 6.73
N LEU A 815 4.88 21.55 6.32
CA LEU A 815 5.09 20.10 6.42
C LEU A 815 6.36 19.69 5.68
N ARG A 816 6.58 20.22 4.48
CA ARG A 816 7.75 19.91 3.67
C ARG A 816 9.06 20.43 4.27
N ARG A 817 9.07 21.63 4.85
CA ARG A 817 10.27 22.21 5.50
C ARG A 817 10.64 21.48 6.78
N ASN A 818 9.65 20.99 7.52
CA ASN A 818 9.88 20.27 8.79
C ASN A 818 10.09 18.76 8.61
N CYS A 819 9.80 18.20 7.43
CA CYS A 819 10.03 16.80 7.12
C CYS A 819 11.31 16.60 6.30
N ARG A 820 11.83 15.36 6.25
CA ARG A 820 13.08 15.08 5.56
C ARG A 820 12.94 15.29 4.05
N ALA A 821 13.91 16.00 3.46
CA ALA A 821 14.06 16.09 2.01
C ALA A 821 14.37 14.71 1.40
N GLY A 822 13.92 14.45 0.17
CA GLY A 822 14.18 13.18 -0.53
C GLY A 822 15.67 12.81 -0.63
N ALA A 823 16.52 13.84 -0.70
CA ALA A 823 17.98 13.78 -0.68
C ALA A 823 18.57 13.23 0.63
N ALA A 824 17.98 13.54 1.79
CA ALA A 824 18.52 13.20 3.11
C ALA A 824 18.45 11.70 3.46
N ASN A 825 17.78 10.90 2.63
CA ASN A 825 17.76 9.45 2.75
C ASN A 825 18.88 8.79 1.92
N MET A 826 19.65 9.57 1.17
CA MET A 826 20.83 9.11 0.46
C MET A 826 22.04 9.56 1.29
N SER A 827 22.58 8.69 2.14
CA SER A 827 23.93 8.70 2.75
C SER A 827 25.10 8.88 1.74
N VAL A 828 24.94 9.74 0.75
CA VAL A 828 25.95 10.10 -0.25
C VAL A 828 26.88 11.16 0.36
N PRO A 829 28.19 11.10 0.10
CA PRO A 829 29.12 12.16 0.50
C PRO A 829 28.70 13.52 -0.07
N HIS A 830 28.70 14.56 0.76
CA HIS A 830 28.28 15.91 0.36
C HIS A 830 29.07 16.48 -0.82
N MET A 831 30.31 16.03 -1.05
CA MET A 831 31.17 16.48 -2.15
C MET A 831 30.65 16.06 -3.54
N ASN A 832 29.83 15.00 -3.61
CA ASN A 832 29.35 14.45 -4.88
C ASN A 832 27.89 14.85 -5.17
N ILE A 833 27.31 15.76 -4.39
CA ILE A 833 25.91 16.14 -4.50
C ILE A 833 25.77 17.55 -5.10
N LEU A 834 25.07 17.65 -6.22
CA LEU A 834 24.59 18.92 -6.76
C LEU A 834 23.07 19.02 -6.56
N GLN A 835 22.61 20.08 -5.90
CA GLN A 835 21.18 20.33 -5.70
C GLN A 835 20.72 21.48 -6.59
N VAL A 836 19.73 21.22 -7.44
CA VAL A 836 19.12 22.25 -8.31
C VAL A 836 17.72 22.54 -7.79
N GLY A 837 17.46 23.80 -7.46
CA GLY A 837 16.15 24.26 -6.98
C GLY A 837 15.31 24.86 -8.09
N MET A 838 14.03 24.48 -8.18
CA MET A 838 13.07 25.10 -9.09
C MET A 838 11.76 25.35 -8.35
N THR A 839 11.05 26.43 -8.65
CA THR A 839 9.75 26.73 -8.04
C THR A 839 8.65 26.63 -9.09
N TYR A 840 7.73 25.69 -8.91
CA TYR A 840 6.56 25.47 -9.75
C TYR A 840 5.38 26.32 -9.29
N MET A 841 4.73 27.02 -10.23
CA MET A 841 3.60 27.90 -9.95
C MET A 841 2.27 27.21 -10.27
N VAL A 842 1.44 26.96 -9.25
CA VAL A 842 0.26 26.07 -9.34
C VAL A 842 -1.09 26.73 -9.08
#